data_AF-A0AAV4NIU0-F1
#
_entry.id   AF-A0AAV4NIU0-F1
#
_cell.length_a   1.000
_cell.length_b   1.000
_cell.length_c   1.000
_cell.angle_alpha   90.00
_cell.angle_beta   90.00
_cell.angle_gamma   90.00
#
_symmetry.space_group_name_H-M   'P 1'
#
loop_
_entity.id
_entity.type
_entity.pdbx_description
1 polymer ?
#
loop_
_entity_poly.entity_id
_entity_poly.type
_entity_poly.pdbx_seq_one_letter_code
_entity_poly.pdbx_strand_id
1 'polypeptide(L)'
;MMESLTDDEIMNDCMKLLELLLVKKLPKPSKIFRSSWMSDPFSCGSYSYLSVDCEEENIGPFDLSVPEYSSSLCSKHPVLLFAGEATHDHYFSTVHGAYETGLREAERIFLHYRKFCKCLHANAMHAKMPNFSRDTSAVKICNTMKLMSEKMADVSLNQKNLGDKLQVVIVGAGLAGLACGLQLFKNNFSNIKILEAQDKIGGRLSSVQFNNYLLELGAQWIHGTTNELFNFAKAHKLVPPVLEEMAYEGEGVFCTSSGKIIESCLAEEVKKILYEAKSELEKGRYDKNTPESVLSFFSKAFDSYINQCKETSNVNIKKALFNWFIKLESIDNACNSMNDIAAQSFTEWDECPEELYHIEFSNGASSLIGTLVSQLPADIFRLNKSVKTVKWSEKLSSDFHDHLFSENRPENSFPVLLQCDDGENIYADSVIVTSSIGFLKENIDSFFSPSLPKNKQEALQSVGFGTVNKIYLIYDQPFWTSEDRGFQLVWENPITGNCKQLSIEHPWINDISGFDALPKFPNILLGWIGGEGAKLMETVEEEVVGNVCSDLLRIFLNQPSIPNPLKVVRSCWYSNPYMRGSYSSRSLNYYQKNSTLCNLQHPLCSSTSVSKIQELGWPTVIFAGEGFDESCFSSAHGAFHSGLKASEQLMTACSNIEDCEDKVCTSENI
;
A
#
# COMPACT_ATOMS: atom_id res chain seq x y z
N MET A 1 9.73 39.40 27.31
CA MET A 1 9.63 38.15 26.54
C MET A 1 8.16 37.78 26.44
N MET A 2 7.62 37.40 25.29
CA MET A 2 6.18 37.09 25.17
C MET A 2 5.75 35.98 26.16
N GLU A 3 6.62 34.98 26.36
CA GLU A 3 6.37 33.87 27.31
C GLU A 3 6.24 34.31 28.78
N SER A 4 6.70 35.51 29.17
CA SER A 4 6.56 36.03 30.54
C SER A 4 5.24 36.78 30.79
N LEU A 5 4.43 37.01 29.76
CA LEU A 5 3.14 37.69 29.87
C LEU A 5 2.02 36.68 30.13
N THR A 6 0.93 37.14 30.73
CA THR A 6 -0.30 36.36 30.86
C THR A 6 -1.06 36.31 29.53
N ASP A 7 -1.92 35.32 29.38
CA ASP A 7 -2.74 35.14 28.17
C ASP A 7 -3.68 36.34 27.91
N ASP A 8 -4.18 36.97 28.97
CA ASP A 8 -5.02 38.17 28.86
C ASP A 8 -4.25 39.39 28.35
N GLU A 9 -3.00 39.58 28.79
CA GLU A 9 -2.13 40.66 28.32
C GLU A 9 -1.82 40.50 26.83
N ILE A 10 -1.43 39.29 26.41
CA ILE A 10 -1.14 38.98 25.00
C ILE A 10 -2.38 39.17 24.14
N MET A 11 -3.53 38.64 24.58
CA MET A 11 -4.79 38.79 23.86
C MET A 11 -5.18 40.25 23.70
N ASN A 12 -5.03 41.08 24.74
CA ASN A 12 -5.31 42.50 24.66
C ASN A 12 -4.38 43.22 23.66
N ASP A 13 -3.09 42.87 23.63
CA ASP A 13 -2.13 43.51 22.72
C ASP A 13 -2.31 43.04 21.26
N CYS A 14 -2.60 41.76 21.03
CA CYS A 14 -2.99 41.26 19.70
C CYS A 14 -4.27 41.94 19.19
N MET A 15 -5.28 42.10 20.05
CA MET A 15 -6.52 42.78 19.68
C MET A 15 -6.28 44.24 19.32
N LYS A 16 -5.49 44.98 20.11
CA LYS A 16 -5.12 46.37 19.77
C LYS A 16 -4.43 46.45 18.41
N LEU A 17 -3.48 45.56 18.13
CA LEU A 17 -2.75 45.53 16.85
C LEU A 17 -3.70 45.25 15.67
N LEU A 18 -4.59 44.26 15.80
CA LEU A 18 -5.56 43.92 14.77
C LEU A 18 -6.55 45.06 14.51
N GLU A 19 -7.06 45.71 15.56
CA GLU A 19 -7.98 46.84 15.43
C GLU A 19 -7.30 48.07 14.79
N LEU A 20 -6.01 48.28 15.05
CA LEU A 20 -5.20 49.32 14.41
C LEU A 20 -4.99 49.04 12.91
N LEU A 21 -4.65 47.80 12.53
CA LEU A 21 -4.40 47.41 11.13
C LEU A 21 -5.68 47.34 10.30
N LEU A 22 -6.76 46.83 10.88
CA LEU A 22 -8.03 46.64 10.18
C LEU A 22 -8.97 47.85 10.29
N VAL A 23 -8.59 48.86 11.08
CA VAL A 23 -9.36 50.10 11.32
C VAL A 23 -10.82 49.80 11.69
N LYS A 24 -11.03 48.74 12.48
CA LYS A 24 -12.34 48.24 12.88
C LYS A 24 -12.24 47.59 14.25
N LYS A 25 -13.27 47.79 15.08
CA LYS A 25 -13.40 47.12 16.37
C LYS A 25 -13.73 45.64 16.19
N LEU A 26 -13.01 44.76 16.87
CA LEU A 26 -13.12 43.32 16.72
C LEU A 26 -13.65 42.67 18.02
N PRO A 27 -14.40 41.56 17.93
CA PRO A 27 -14.78 40.79 19.11
C PRO A 27 -13.57 40.11 19.74
N LYS A 28 -13.48 40.13 21.08
CA LYS A 28 -12.37 39.49 21.83
C LYS A 28 -12.47 37.95 21.70
N PRO A 29 -11.37 37.23 21.40
CA PRO A 29 -11.33 35.78 21.43
C PRO A 29 -11.76 35.23 22.80
N SER A 30 -12.39 34.06 22.82
CA SER A 30 -12.81 33.40 24.05
C SER A 30 -11.66 32.65 24.75
N LYS A 31 -10.64 32.25 23.99
CA LYS A 31 -9.39 31.61 24.47
C LYS A 31 -8.24 31.93 23.53
N ILE A 32 -7.02 31.83 24.04
CA ILE A 32 -5.78 31.86 23.27
C ILE A 32 -4.98 30.60 23.61
N PHE A 33 -4.33 30.02 22.60
CA PHE A 33 -3.35 28.94 22.76
C PHE A 33 -2.03 29.42 22.19
N ARG A 34 -0.94 29.18 22.92
CA ARG A 34 0.41 29.57 22.51
C ARG A 34 1.42 28.50 22.92
N SER A 35 2.48 28.37 22.15
CA SER A 35 3.65 27.57 22.48
C SER A 35 4.59 28.35 23.39
N SER A 36 5.28 27.64 24.27
CA SER A 36 6.34 28.17 25.14
C SER A 36 7.67 27.45 24.89
N TRP A 37 8.04 27.28 23.61
CA TRP A 37 9.18 26.46 23.23
C TRP A 37 10.53 27.07 23.63
N MET A 38 10.60 28.38 23.86
CA MET A 38 11.83 29.03 24.31
C MET A 38 12.17 28.68 25.77
N SER A 39 11.15 28.48 26.61
CA SER A 39 11.32 28.08 28.01
C SER A 39 11.34 26.57 28.24
N ASP A 40 11.05 25.76 27.21
CA ASP A 40 11.23 24.32 27.25
C ASP A 40 12.73 23.97 27.28
N PRO A 41 13.25 23.34 28.35
CA PRO A 41 14.68 23.03 28.48
C PRO A 41 15.20 22.03 27.44
N PHE A 42 14.33 21.34 26.71
CA PHE A 42 14.71 20.39 25.67
C PHE A 42 14.67 20.98 24.26
N SER A 43 13.85 22.01 24.04
CA SER A 43 13.65 22.62 22.72
C SER A 43 14.39 23.96 22.58
N CYS A 44 14.42 24.78 23.64
CA CYS A 44 15.12 26.07 23.72
C CYS A 44 14.85 27.05 22.53
N GLY A 45 13.77 26.85 21.80
CA GLY A 45 13.53 27.52 20.52
C GLY A 45 12.57 26.75 19.63
N SER A 46 12.25 27.33 18.47
CA SER A 46 11.27 26.79 17.51
C SER A 46 11.93 26.12 16.32
N TYR A 47 12.67 26.91 15.53
CA TYR A 47 13.23 26.48 14.26
C TYR A 47 14.66 26.96 14.16
N SER A 48 15.54 26.10 13.63
CA SER A 48 16.89 26.51 13.25
C SER A 48 16.85 27.49 12.07
N TYR A 49 17.72 28.49 12.07
CA TYR A 49 17.94 29.37 10.92
C TYR A 49 19.42 29.70 10.79
N LEU A 50 19.85 30.11 9.60
CA LEU A 50 21.23 30.59 9.39
C LEU A 50 21.33 32.04 9.81
N SER A 51 22.20 32.32 10.78
CA SER A 51 22.45 33.67 11.27
C SER A 51 23.40 34.43 10.36
N VAL A 52 23.51 35.75 10.57
CA VAL A 52 24.54 36.56 9.90
C VAL A 52 25.94 36.07 10.27
N ASP A 53 26.15 35.62 11.52
CA ASP A 53 27.43 35.05 11.96
C ASP A 53 27.80 33.79 11.15
N CYS A 54 26.82 32.96 10.77
CA CYS A 54 27.05 31.80 9.90
C CYS A 54 27.58 32.23 8.52
N GLU A 55 27.03 33.30 7.96
CA GLU A 55 27.48 33.85 6.67
C GLU A 55 28.88 34.49 6.79
N GLU A 56 29.13 35.27 7.86
CA GLU A 56 30.42 35.93 8.09
C GLU A 56 31.57 34.93 8.28
N GLU A 57 31.31 33.83 8.97
CA GLU A 57 32.27 32.74 9.21
C GLU A 57 32.26 31.68 8.10
N ASN A 58 31.38 31.81 7.09
CA ASN A 58 31.19 30.87 5.99
C ASN A 58 30.99 29.42 6.48
N ILE A 59 30.09 29.27 7.46
CA ILE A 59 29.70 27.99 8.07
C ILE A 59 28.19 27.75 7.87
N GLY A 60 27.77 26.48 7.83
CA GLY A 60 26.39 26.12 7.56
C GLY A 60 25.97 24.75 8.11
N PRO A 61 24.77 24.27 7.73
CA PRO A 61 24.23 22.98 8.18
C PRO A 61 25.17 21.82 7.83
N PHE A 62 25.90 21.96 6.73
CA PHE A 62 26.88 20.97 6.28
C PHE A 62 27.99 20.74 7.32
N ASP A 63 28.44 21.77 8.04
CA ASP A 63 29.48 21.64 9.08
C ASP A 63 28.98 20.81 10.27
N LEU A 64 27.72 21.02 10.67
CA LEU A 64 27.06 20.20 11.69
C LEU A 64 26.78 18.77 11.21
N SER A 65 26.54 18.61 9.90
CA SER A 65 26.25 17.32 9.30
C SER A 65 27.48 16.41 9.20
N VAL A 66 28.70 16.88 9.45
CA VAL A 66 29.90 16.03 9.34
C VAL A 66 30.02 15.15 10.59
N PRO A 67 30.15 13.81 10.44
CA PRO A 67 30.39 12.93 11.58
C PRO A 67 31.74 13.20 12.24
N GLU A 68 31.82 13.08 13.56
CA GLU A 68 33.10 13.04 14.28
C GLU A 68 33.62 11.60 14.33
N TYR A 69 34.90 11.44 14.05
CA TYR A 69 35.54 10.12 13.95
C TYR A 69 36.51 9.87 15.10
N SER A 70 36.65 8.60 15.50
CA SER A 70 37.67 8.17 16.46
C SER A 70 39.09 8.52 15.97
N SER A 71 39.94 9.00 16.89
CA SER A 71 41.33 9.40 16.61
C SER A 71 42.31 8.23 16.48
N SER A 72 41.88 6.98 16.65
CA SER A 72 42.76 5.82 16.52
C SER A 72 43.20 5.56 15.07
N LEU A 73 44.51 5.36 14.88
CA LEU A 73 45.21 5.35 13.58
C LEU A 73 44.80 4.23 12.59
N CYS A 74 43.96 3.26 12.99
CA CYS A 74 43.64 2.09 12.17
C CYS A 74 42.25 2.09 11.53
N SER A 75 41.34 3.01 11.90
CA SER A 75 40.09 3.23 11.16
C SER A 75 39.38 4.50 11.60
N LYS A 76 39.01 5.37 10.64
CA LYS A 76 38.09 6.49 10.85
C LYS A 76 36.70 5.95 11.17
N HIS A 77 36.46 5.57 12.42
CA HIS A 77 35.17 5.06 12.88
C HIS A 77 34.28 6.24 13.31
N PRO A 78 33.09 6.45 12.74
CA PRO A 78 32.20 7.54 13.15
C PRO A 78 31.68 7.24 14.55
N VAL A 79 31.89 8.17 15.47
CA VAL A 79 31.53 8.04 16.90
C VAL A 79 30.35 8.94 17.26
N LEU A 80 30.26 10.12 16.65
CA LEU A 80 29.16 11.05 16.87
C LEU A 80 28.62 11.52 15.52
N LEU A 81 27.30 11.38 15.35
CA LEU A 81 26.57 11.78 14.15
C LEU A 81 25.39 12.66 14.58
N PHE A 82 25.20 13.79 13.90
CA PHE A 82 24.10 14.71 14.18
C PHE A 82 22.99 14.53 13.15
N ALA A 83 21.78 14.30 13.65
CA ALA A 83 20.54 14.26 12.87
C ALA A 83 19.55 15.27 13.45
N GLY A 84 18.66 15.79 12.61
CA GLY A 84 17.75 16.87 12.94
C GLY A 84 17.77 17.94 11.87
N GLU A 85 16.68 18.71 11.76
CA GLU A 85 16.46 19.70 10.72
C GLU A 85 17.65 20.64 10.50
N ALA A 86 18.30 21.09 11.59
CA ALA A 86 19.44 22.00 11.57
C ALA A 86 20.67 21.48 10.81
N THR A 87 20.71 20.18 10.51
CA THR A 87 21.82 19.52 9.78
C THR A 87 21.50 19.29 8.30
N HIS A 88 20.35 19.74 7.82
CA HIS A 88 19.95 19.60 6.42
C HIS A 88 20.34 20.83 5.61
N ASP A 89 21.00 20.66 4.47
CA ASP A 89 21.56 21.78 3.68
C ASP A 89 20.52 22.74 3.07
N HIS A 90 19.28 22.29 2.88
CA HIS A 90 18.21 23.03 2.21
C HIS A 90 16.92 23.14 3.03
N TYR A 91 16.64 22.13 3.87
CA TYR A 91 15.40 22.03 4.64
C TYR A 91 15.62 22.19 6.15
N PHE A 92 16.66 22.94 6.53
CA PHE A 92 16.88 23.38 7.90
C PHE A 92 15.73 24.30 8.33
N SER A 93 15.07 24.01 9.46
CA SER A 93 13.76 24.53 9.94
C SER A 93 12.51 23.69 9.63
N THR A 94 12.64 22.50 9.03
CA THR A 94 11.47 21.71 8.62
C THR A 94 11.43 20.30 9.21
N VAL A 95 10.22 19.78 9.38
CA VAL A 95 9.98 18.42 9.89
C VAL A 95 10.52 17.33 8.96
N HIS A 96 10.37 17.48 7.64
CA HIS A 96 10.91 16.51 6.68
C HIS A 96 12.44 16.56 6.64
N GLY A 97 13.04 17.76 6.80
CA GLY A 97 14.48 17.87 6.99
C GLY A 97 14.99 17.10 8.21
N ALA A 98 14.26 17.10 9.33
CA ALA A 98 14.62 16.28 10.49
C ALA A 98 14.53 14.78 10.19
N TYR A 99 13.49 14.33 9.48
CA TYR A 99 13.32 12.93 9.09
C TYR A 99 14.42 12.44 8.13
N GLU A 100 14.66 13.18 7.05
CA GLU A 100 15.64 12.83 6.01
C GLU A 100 17.06 12.76 6.57
N THR A 101 17.43 13.68 7.47
CA THR A 101 18.74 13.65 8.12
C THR A 101 18.87 12.50 9.11
N GLY A 102 17.78 12.04 9.72
CA GLY A 102 17.75 10.79 10.50
C GLY A 102 18.07 9.56 9.65
N LEU A 103 17.44 9.44 8.48
CA LEU A 103 17.74 8.37 7.52
C LEU A 103 19.19 8.45 7.01
N ARG A 104 19.68 9.66 6.72
CA ARG A 104 21.06 9.90 6.28
C ARG A 104 22.09 9.38 7.27
N GLU A 105 21.94 9.64 8.57
CA GLU A 105 22.90 9.16 9.57
C GLU A 105 22.81 7.63 9.77
N ALA A 106 21.61 7.06 9.70
CA ALA A 106 21.42 5.61 9.73
C ALA A 106 22.13 4.93 8.55
N GLU A 107 22.00 5.49 7.34
CA GLU A 107 22.68 4.98 6.14
C GLU A 107 24.22 5.11 6.25
N ARG A 108 24.73 6.21 6.81
CA ARG A 108 26.18 6.38 7.02
C ARG A 108 26.76 5.33 7.96
N ILE A 109 26.06 5.03 9.06
CA ILE A 109 26.43 3.93 9.97
C ILE A 109 26.46 2.61 9.20
N PHE A 110 25.37 2.30 8.49
CA PHE A 110 25.25 1.08 7.69
C PHE A 110 26.39 0.92 6.67
N LEU A 111 26.68 1.96 5.89
CA LEU A 111 27.74 1.95 4.88
C LEU A 111 29.14 1.86 5.49
N HIS A 112 29.37 2.50 6.65
CA HIS A 112 30.65 2.44 7.36
C HIS A 112 30.98 1.01 7.79
N TYR A 113 30.06 0.33 8.47
CA TYR A 113 30.28 -1.05 8.91
C TYR A 113 30.41 -2.01 7.72
N ARG A 114 29.63 -1.80 6.66
CA ARG A 114 29.77 -2.55 5.40
C ARG A 114 31.15 -2.36 4.73
N LYS A 115 31.74 -1.16 4.74
CA LYS A 115 33.10 -0.89 4.20
C LYS A 115 34.21 -1.39 5.12
N PHE A 116 34.05 -1.26 6.43
CA PHE A 116 35.00 -1.77 7.42
C PHE A 116 35.21 -3.28 7.25
N CYS A 117 34.13 -4.05 7.05
CA CYS A 117 34.18 -5.48 6.75
C CYS A 117 34.90 -5.82 5.42
N LYS A 118 34.88 -4.92 4.42
CA LYS A 118 35.57 -5.07 3.13
C LYS A 118 37.06 -4.67 3.17
N CYS A 119 37.44 -3.65 3.92
CA CYS A 119 38.86 -3.24 4.06
C CYS A 119 39.68 -4.26 4.86
N LEU A 120 39.06 -4.95 5.83
CA LEU A 120 39.67 -6.09 6.53
C LEU A 120 40.02 -7.24 5.56
N HIS A 121 39.21 -7.44 4.51
CA HIS A 121 39.46 -8.42 3.44
C HIS A 121 40.59 -8.00 2.47
N ALA A 122 40.69 -6.71 2.10
CA ALA A 122 41.65 -6.23 1.10
C ALA A 122 43.10 -6.09 1.65
N ASN A 123 43.25 -5.66 2.90
CA ASN A 123 44.57 -5.53 3.52
C ASN A 123 45.26 -6.88 3.80
N ALA A 124 44.51 -7.97 3.85
CA ALA A 124 45.03 -9.33 3.95
C ALA A 124 45.68 -9.84 2.65
N MET A 125 45.39 -9.23 1.48
CA MET A 125 45.90 -9.69 0.18
C MET A 125 47.17 -8.98 -0.31
N HIS A 126 47.55 -7.81 0.22
CA HIS A 126 48.64 -6.98 -0.32
C HIS A 126 49.97 -6.98 0.45
N ALA A 127 50.07 -7.65 1.61
CA ALA A 127 51.32 -7.67 2.38
C ALA A 127 52.29 -8.79 1.94
N LYS A 128 53.05 -8.57 0.85
CA LYS A 128 54.23 -9.39 0.49
C LYS A 128 55.55 -8.62 0.64
N MET A 129 56.24 -8.93 1.75
CA MET A 129 57.72 -9.04 1.96
C MET A 129 58.59 -7.76 2.01
N PRO A 130 59.87 -7.81 2.47
CA PRO A 130 60.43 -8.38 3.71
C PRO A 130 61.41 -7.42 4.45
N ASN A 131 61.57 -7.62 5.77
CA ASN A 131 62.81 -7.58 6.58
C ASN A 131 62.54 -7.03 7.99
N PHE A 132 62.76 -7.88 8.99
CA PHE A 132 62.58 -7.57 10.39
C PHE A 132 63.89 -7.12 11.04
N SER A 133 63.81 -6.10 11.89
CA SER A 133 64.47 -6.10 13.21
C SER A 133 63.64 -5.17 14.10
N ARG A 134 63.22 -5.47 15.32
CA ARG A 134 63.17 -6.66 16.18
C ARG A 134 61.97 -6.36 17.07
N ASP A 135 60.97 -7.23 17.15
CA ASP A 135 60.15 -7.34 18.36
C ASP A 135 59.40 -8.67 18.40
N THR A 136 59.67 -9.45 19.44
CA THR A 136 59.38 -10.89 19.53
C THR A 136 57.94 -11.23 19.88
N SER A 137 57.05 -10.23 19.96
CA SER A 137 55.61 -10.41 20.20
C SER A 137 54.81 -10.58 18.91
N ALA A 138 55.24 -9.95 17.80
CA ALA A 138 54.50 -9.91 16.54
C ALA A 138 54.69 -11.17 15.68
N VAL A 139 55.84 -11.87 15.78
CA VAL A 139 56.12 -13.08 14.98
C VAL A 139 55.30 -14.29 15.46
N LYS A 140 54.98 -14.35 16.76
CA LYS A 140 54.08 -15.37 17.31
C LYS A 140 52.65 -15.17 16.82
N ILE A 141 52.21 -13.92 16.71
CA ILE A 141 50.90 -13.56 16.17
C ILE A 141 50.86 -13.79 14.65
N CYS A 142 51.91 -13.41 13.89
CA CYS A 142 51.98 -13.64 12.44
C CYS A 142 52.00 -15.13 12.04
N ASN A 143 52.65 -16.01 12.82
CA ASN A 143 52.62 -17.44 12.53
C ASN A 143 51.26 -18.08 12.87
N THR A 144 50.55 -17.58 13.89
CA THR A 144 49.15 -17.96 14.16
C THR A 144 48.21 -17.42 13.08
N MET A 145 48.42 -16.17 12.62
CA MET A 145 47.64 -15.54 11.54
C MET A 145 47.89 -16.19 10.18
N LYS A 146 49.07 -16.74 9.91
CA LYS A 146 49.37 -17.46 8.65
C LYS A 146 48.69 -18.84 8.59
N LEU A 147 48.64 -19.55 9.72
CA LEU A 147 47.84 -20.78 9.84
C LEU A 147 46.32 -20.49 9.79
N MET A 148 45.90 -19.29 10.21
CA MET A 148 44.52 -18.82 10.06
C MET A 148 44.21 -18.31 8.65
N SER A 149 45.14 -17.65 7.95
CA SER A 149 44.92 -17.14 6.59
C SER A 149 44.92 -18.24 5.53
N GLU A 150 45.72 -19.30 5.72
CA GLU A 150 45.64 -20.52 4.90
C GLU A 150 44.34 -21.30 5.16
N LYS A 151 43.73 -21.16 6.35
CA LYS A 151 42.37 -21.65 6.62
C LYS A 151 41.26 -20.72 6.11
N MET A 152 41.48 -19.40 6.03
CA MET A 152 40.46 -18.42 5.60
C MET A 152 40.40 -18.20 4.08
N ALA A 153 41.47 -18.47 3.33
CA ALA A 153 41.46 -18.44 1.87
C ALA A 153 40.57 -19.55 1.26
N ASP A 154 40.33 -20.65 2.00
CA ASP A 154 39.35 -21.68 1.65
C ASP A 154 37.91 -21.31 2.06
N VAL A 155 37.73 -20.26 2.87
CA VAL A 155 36.44 -19.85 3.47
C VAL A 155 35.73 -18.76 2.66
N SER A 156 36.45 -17.89 1.93
CA SER A 156 35.79 -16.81 1.15
C SER A 156 35.17 -17.26 -0.18
N LEU A 157 35.36 -18.52 -0.59
CA LEU A 157 34.61 -19.17 -1.67
C LEU A 157 33.44 -20.02 -1.11
N ASN A 158 33.19 -19.98 0.21
CA ASN A 158 32.28 -20.87 0.92
C ASN A 158 31.45 -20.22 2.05
N GLN A 159 31.32 -18.88 2.12
CA GLN A 159 30.28 -18.28 2.98
C GLN A 159 28.91 -18.59 2.37
N LYS A 160 28.21 -19.59 2.95
CA LYS A 160 26.87 -20.02 2.55
C LYS A 160 25.90 -18.86 2.83
N ASN A 161 25.35 -18.24 1.79
CA ASN A 161 24.19 -17.35 1.94
C ASN A 161 23.06 -18.16 2.59
N LEU A 162 22.57 -17.72 3.76
CA LEU A 162 21.51 -18.44 4.48
C LEU A 162 20.25 -18.60 3.62
N GLY A 163 19.95 -17.62 2.76
CA GLY A 163 18.82 -17.62 1.84
C GLY A 163 18.76 -18.84 0.93
N ASP A 164 19.90 -19.35 0.46
CA ASP A 164 19.98 -20.55 -0.38
C ASP A 164 19.65 -21.84 0.39
N LYS A 165 19.62 -21.78 1.72
CA LYS A 165 19.30 -22.93 2.59
C LYS A 165 17.86 -22.95 3.05
N LEU A 166 17.16 -21.83 2.94
CA LEU A 166 15.80 -21.68 3.44
C LEU A 166 14.76 -22.22 2.47
N GLN A 167 13.85 -23.03 2.97
CA GLN A 167 12.62 -23.38 2.25
C GLN A 167 11.59 -22.28 2.47
N VAL A 168 11.33 -21.47 1.45
CA VAL A 168 10.38 -20.36 1.53
C VAL A 168 9.16 -20.65 0.68
N VAL A 169 7.97 -20.52 1.28
CA VAL A 169 6.71 -20.72 0.56
C VAL A 169 5.92 -19.41 0.51
N ILE A 170 5.48 -19.02 -0.67
CA ILE A 170 4.60 -17.88 -0.90
C ILE A 170 3.22 -18.43 -1.26
N VAL A 171 2.19 -18.05 -0.51
CA VAL A 171 0.79 -18.42 -0.78
C VAL A 171 0.12 -17.30 -1.55
N GLY A 172 -0.20 -17.57 -2.81
CA GLY A 172 -0.77 -16.65 -3.79
C GLY A 172 0.24 -16.16 -4.82
N ALA A 173 -0.09 -16.29 -6.11
CA ALA A 173 0.67 -15.74 -7.24
C ALA A 173 0.04 -14.44 -7.77
N GLY A 174 -0.50 -13.62 -6.86
CA GLY A 174 -0.87 -12.23 -7.14
C GLY A 174 0.35 -11.31 -7.17
N LEU A 175 0.15 -10.02 -7.46
CA LEU A 175 1.25 -9.06 -7.63
C LEU A 175 2.20 -8.98 -6.43
N ALA A 176 1.67 -9.03 -5.19
CA ALA A 176 2.49 -9.05 -3.98
C ALA A 176 3.38 -10.30 -3.87
N GLY A 177 2.81 -11.48 -4.15
CA GLY A 177 3.56 -12.74 -4.12
C GLY A 177 4.63 -12.80 -5.21
N LEU A 178 4.33 -12.29 -6.40
CA LEU A 178 5.29 -12.20 -7.51
C LEU A 178 6.43 -11.20 -7.19
N ALA A 179 6.11 -10.03 -6.64
CA ALA A 179 7.11 -9.05 -6.24
C ALA A 179 8.03 -9.60 -5.15
N CYS A 180 7.46 -10.23 -4.12
CA CYS A 180 8.20 -10.90 -3.05
C CYS A 180 9.12 -12.00 -3.59
N GLY A 181 8.58 -12.90 -4.42
CA GLY A 181 9.34 -14.00 -5.02
C GLY A 181 10.50 -13.51 -5.89
N LEU A 182 10.26 -12.47 -6.71
CA LEU A 182 11.29 -11.86 -7.55
C LEU A 182 12.41 -11.24 -6.72
N GLN A 183 12.04 -10.53 -5.64
CA GLN A 183 13.02 -9.87 -4.77
C GLN A 183 13.86 -10.89 -3.99
N LEU A 184 13.25 -11.94 -3.44
CA LEU A 184 13.96 -13.03 -2.79
C LEU A 184 14.90 -13.75 -3.78
N PHE A 185 14.40 -14.08 -4.98
CA PHE A 185 15.21 -14.75 -6.01
C PHE A 185 16.44 -13.91 -6.41
N LYS A 186 16.27 -12.60 -6.60
CA LYS A 186 17.38 -11.67 -6.88
C LYS A 186 18.42 -11.57 -5.76
N ASN A 187 18.06 -11.97 -4.53
CA ASN A 187 18.94 -11.98 -3.36
C ASN A 187 19.46 -13.38 -3.00
N ASN A 188 19.47 -14.32 -3.97
CA ASN A 188 19.98 -15.70 -3.83
C ASN A 188 19.19 -16.55 -2.83
N PHE A 189 17.87 -16.46 -2.88
CA PHE A 189 17.00 -17.48 -2.30
C PHE A 189 16.62 -18.45 -3.43
N SER A 190 17.24 -19.63 -3.44
CA SER A 190 17.04 -20.64 -4.49
C SER A 190 15.86 -21.59 -4.22
N ASN A 191 15.45 -21.76 -2.97
CA ASN A 191 14.42 -22.74 -2.56
C ASN A 191 13.06 -22.06 -2.28
N ILE A 192 12.52 -21.36 -3.29
CA ILE A 192 11.22 -20.69 -3.22
C ILE A 192 10.14 -21.53 -3.91
N LYS A 193 8.95 -21.61 -3.34
CA LYS A 193 7.74 -22.12 -4.00
C LYS A 193 6.61 -21.09 -3.92
N ILE A 194 5.94 -20.83 -5.03
CA ILE A 194 4.74 -19.98 -5.09
C ILE A 194 3.53 -20.88 -5.38
N LEU A 195 2.63 -20.98 -4.40
CA LEU A 195 1.42 -21.81 -4.48
C LEU A 195 0.23 -20.94 -4.86
N GLU A 196 -0.38 -21.21 -6.01
CA GLU A 196 -1.56 -20.51 -6.49
C GLU A 196 -2.75 -21.48 -6.52
N ALA A 197 -3.84 -21.09 -5.87
CA ALA A 197 -5.03 -21.92 -5.78
C ALA A 197 -5.71 -22.07 -7.15
N GLN A 198 -5.62 -21.05 -8.01
CA GLN A 198 -6.20 -21.06 -9.34
C GLN A 198 -5.27 -21.68 -10.39
N ASP A 199 -5.80 -21.88 -11.59
CA ASP A 199 -5.07 -22.30 -12.78
C ASP A 199 -4.34 -21.14 -13.49
N LYS A 200 -4.43 -19.92 -12.95
CA LYS A 200 -3.85 -18.70 -13.52
C LYS A 200 -3.10 -17.85 -12.49
N ILE A 201 -2.02 -17.23 -12.94
CA ILE A 201 -1.22 -16.25 -12.19
C ILE A 201 -1.79 -14.85 -12.38
N GLY A 202 -1.62 -13.97 -11.39
CA GLY A 202 -1.95 -12.54 -11.46
C GLY A 202 -3.01 -12.10 -10.44
N GLY A 203 -3.78 -13.03 -9.90
CA GLY A 203 -4.81 -12.74 -8.91
C GLY A 203 -5.85 -11.73 -9.43
N ARG A 204 -5.89 -10.55 -8.81
CA ARG A 204 -6.82 -9.46 -9.17
C ARG A 204 -6.38 -8.58 -10.34
N LEU A 205 -5.18 -8.79 -10.90
CA LEU A 205 -4.82 -8.26 -12.21
C LEU A 205 -5.23 -9.29 -13.26
N SER A 206 -6.44 -9.13 -13.81
CA SER A 206 -7.04 -10.09 -14.74
C SER A 206 -7.53 -9.36 -15.98
N SER A 207 -6.99 -9.76 -17.13
CA SER A 207 -7.37 -9.25 -18.45
C SER A 207 -8.12 -10.32 -19.24
N VAL A 208 -9.07 -9.92 -20.08
CA VAL A 208 -9.77 -10.80 -21.04
C VAL A 208 -9.47 -10.34 -22.46
N GLN A 209 -9.10 -11.30 -23.32
CA GLN A 209 -8.89 -11.03 -24.74
C GLN A 209 -10.22 -10.73 -25.43
N PHE A 210 -10.28 -9.61 -26.13
CA PHE A 210 -11.39 -9.25 -27.01
C PHE A 210 -10.85 -8.66 -28.32
N ASN A 211 -11.04 -9.37 -29.43
CA ASN A 211 -10.42 -9.06 -30.73
C ASN A 211 -8.89 -8.88 -30.57
N ASN A 212 -8.35 -7.72 -30.94
CA ASN A 212 -6.93 -7.38 -30.84
C ASN A 212 -6.59 -6.63 -29.53
N TYR A 213 -7.51 -6.60 -28.57
CA TYR A 213 -7.39 -5.79 -27.37
C TYR A 213 -7.60 -6.61 -26.09
N LEU A 214 -7.22 -6.02 -24.97
CA LEU A 214 -7.42 -6.56 -23.63
C LEU A 214 -8.43 -5.70 -22.88
N LEU A 215 -9.44 -6.34 -22.31
CA LEU A 215 -10.36 -5.71 -21.36
C LEU A 215 -9.91 -6.04 -19.95
N GLU A 216 -9.68 -5.03 -19.12
CA GLU A 216 -9.18 -5.20 -17.76
C GLU A 216 -10.34 -5.43 -16.79
N LEU A 217 -10.57 -6.68 -16.37
CA LEU A 217 -11.61 -7.01 -15.39
C LEU A 217 -11.28 -6.49 -13.98
N GLY A 218 -9.99 -6.28 -13.70
CA GLY A 218 -9.49 -5.85 -12.39
C GLY A 218 -8.76 -4.53 -12.46
N ALA A 219 -7.60 -4.46 -11.80
CA ALA A 219 -6.75 -3.27 -11.81
C ALA A 219 -6.35 -2.90 -13.25
N GLN A 220 -6.58 -1.63 -13.61
CA GLN A 220 -6.36 -1.10 -14.95
C GLN A 220 -5.22 -0.07 -14.99
N TRP A 221 -4.93 0.56 -13.86
CA TRP A 221 -4.01 1.70 -13.78
C TRP A 221 -2.88 1.50 -12.79
N ILE A 222 -1.77 2.16 -13.08
CA ILE A 222 -0.75 2.56 -12.11
C ILE A 222 -1.09 4.00 -11.70
N HIS A 223 -1.13 4.28 -10.40
CA HIS A 223 -1.40 5.62 -9.91
C HIS A 223 -0.10 6.42 -9.78
N GLY A 224 0.03 7.52 -10.51
CA GLY A 224 1.20 8.41 -10.50
C GLY A 224 2.52 7.77 -10.96
N THR A 225 3.59 8.58 -11.01
CA THR A 225 4.93 8.11 -11.42
C THR A 225 5.90 7.90 -10.24
N THR A 226 5.53 8.31 -9.03
CA THR A 226 6.35 8.23 -7.81
C THR A 226 6.10 6.96 -7.01
N ASN A 227 6.25 5.77 -7.63
CA ASN A 227 6.17 4.48 -6.93
C ASN A 227 7.01 3.39 -7.60
N GLU A 228 7.34 2.33 -6.86
CA GLU A 228 8.19 1.22 -7.32
C GLU A 228 7.58 0.44 -8.48
N LEU A 229 6.25 0.32 -8.52
CA LEU A 229 5.57 -0.37 -9.62
C LEU A 229 5.72 0.41 -10.93
N PHE A 230 5.56 1.73 -10.92
CA PHE A 230 5.81 2.58 -12.07
C PHE A 230 7.26 2.47 -12.53
N ASN A 231 8.22 2.55 -11.60
CA ASN A 231 9.65 2.40 -11.91
C ASN A 231 9.95 1.05 -12.58
N PHE A 232 9.38 -0.03 -12.05
CA PHE A 232 9.47 -1.36 -12.66
C PHE A 232 8.85 -1.40 -14.06
N ALA A 233 7.63 -0.88 -14.20
CA ALA A 233 6.90 -0.87 -15.47
C ALA A 233 7.64 -0.06 -16.55
N LYS A 234 8.16 1.10 -16.18
CA LYS A 234 8.98 1.97 -17.06
C LYS A 234 10.27 1.29 -17.49
N ALA A 235 11.00 0.67 -16.55
CA ALA A 235 12.24 -0.05 -16.85
C ALA A 235 12.03 -1.20 -17.86
N HIS A 236 10.85 -1.81 -17.86
CA HIS A 236 10.49 -2.91 -18.76
C HIS A 236 9.63 -2.48 -19.95
N LYS A 237 9.46 -1.16 -20.19
CA LYS A 237 8.69 -0.61 -21.30
C LYS A 237 7.22 -1.08 -21.33
N LEU A 238 6.61 -1.16 -20.15
CA LEU A 238 5.21 -1.55 -19.95
C LEU A 238 4.25 -0.37 -19.87
N VAL A 239 4.77 0.86 -19.83
CA VAL A 239 3.99 2.10 -19.91
C VAL A 239 4.20 2.78 -21.26
N PRO A 240 3.19 3.51 -21.78
CA PRO A 240 3.32 4.26 -23.02
C PRO A 240 4.50 5.26 -22.99
N PRO A 241 5.12 5.55 -24.15
CA PRO A 241 6.21 6.53 -24.23
C PRO A 241 5.73 7.97 -23.98
N VAL A 242 4.46 8.25 -24.27
CA VAL A 242 3.77 9.49 -23.95
C VAL A 242 2.66 9.15 -22.96
N LEU A 243 2.73 9.73 -21.77
CA LEU A 243 1.73 9.56 -20.74
C LEU A 243 0.62 10.59 -20.95
N GLU A 244 -0.60 10.12 -21.17
CA GLU A 244 -1.80 10.94 -21.33
C GLU A 244 -2.88 10.37 -20.43
N GLU A 245 -3.56 11.23 -19.68
CA GLU A 245 -4.73 10.82 -18.92
C GLU A 245 -5.92 10.70 -19.88
N MET A 246 -6.31 9.45 -20.14
CA MET A 246 -7.46 9.11 -20.99
C MET A 246 -8.57 8.40 -20.21
N ALA A 247 -8.41 8.29 -18.89
CA ALA A 247 -9.44 7.77 -18.01
C ALA A 247 -10.43 8.89 -17.67
N TYR A 248 -11.69 8.64 -17.93
CA TYR A 248 -12.79 9.43 -17.41
C TYR A 248 -13.83 8.47 -16.84
N GLU A 249 -14.19 8.69 -15.59
CA GLU A 249 -15.15 7.87 -14.85
C GLU A 249 -16.26 8.76 -14.34
N GLY A 250 -17.52 8.32 -14.54
CA GLY A 250 -18.64 9.09 -14.03
C GLY A 250 -18.84 10.43 -14.72
N GLU A 251 -18.35 10.57 -15.95
CA GLU A 251 -18.46 11.78 -16.78
C GLU A 251 -19.53 11.61 -17.88
N GLY A 252 -19.89 12.71 -18.55
CA GLY A 252 -20.83 12.68 -19.68
C GLY A 252 -22.25 13.08 -19.32
N VAL A 253 -23.25 12.39 -19.87
CA VAL A 253 -24.66 12.81 -19.79
C VAL A 253 -25.31 12.23 -18.53
N PHE A 254 -25.66 13.11 -17.60
CA PHE A 254 -26.47 12.74 -16.42
C PHE A 254 -27.94 12.66 -16.79
N CYS A 255 -28.59 11.55 -16.46
CA CYS A 255 -29.98 11.31 -16.81
C CYS A 255 -30.75 10.69 -15.65
N THR A 256 -32.03 11.04 -15.54
CA THR A 256 -32.89 10.60 -14.43
C THR A 256 -33.58 9.28 -14.73
N SER A 257 -34.02 8.58 -13.69
CA SER A 257 -34.84 7.37 -13.82
C SER A 257 -36.22 7.60 -14.46
N SER A 258 -36.64 8.85 -14.70
CA SER A 258 -37.80 9.22 -15.52
C SER A 258 -37.48 9.59 -16.97
N GLY A 259 -36.22 9.46 -17.41
CA GLY A 259 -35.80 9.70 -18.79
C GLY A 259 -35.50 11.17 -19.12
N LYS A 260 -35.18 11.99 -18.12
CA LYS A 260 -34.82 13.40 -18.31
C LYS A 260 -33.31 13.59 -18.26
N ILE A 261 -32.77 14.35 -19.20
CA ILE A 261 -31.38 14.80 -19.15
C ILE A 261 -31.28 15.92 -18.12
N ILE A 262 -30.26 15.83 -17.25
CA ILE A 262 -29.94 16.83 -16.24
C ILE A 262 -28.97 17.84 -16.85
N GLU A 263 -29.21 19.13 -16.62
CA GLU A 263 -28.29 20.19 -17.04
C GLU A 263 -26.92 20.00 -16.37
N SER A 264 -25.85 20.04 -17.17
CA SER A 264 -24.49 19.80 -16.69
C SER A 264 -24.07 20.73 -15.55
N CYS A 265 -24.54 21.98 -15.56
CA CYS A 265 -24.27 22.94 -14.49
C CYS A 265 -24.75 22.47 -13.10
N LEU A 266 -25.85 21.70 -13.02
CA LEU A 266 -26.35 21.16 -11.75
C LEU A 266 -25.46 20.02 -11.24
N ALA A 267 -24.99 19.16 -12.14
CA ALA A 267 -24.06 18.09 -11.79
C ALA A 267 -22.73 18.67 -11.31
N GLU A 268 -22.17 19.63 -12.05
CA GLU A 268 -20.93 20.35 -11.68
C GLU A 268 -21.05 21.10 -10.35
N GLU A 269 -22.21 21.70 -10.07
CA GLU A 269 -22.45 22.38 -8.80
C GLU A 269 -22.37 21.40 -7.62
N VAL A 270 -23.03 20.25 -7.70
CA VAL A 270 -22.98 19.22 -6.63
C VAL A 270 -21.59 18.59 -6.53
N LYS A 271 -20.96 18.28 -7.68
CA LYS A 271 -19.60 17.75 -7.78
C LYS A 271 -18.60 18.64 -7.04
N LYS A 272 -18.68 19.95 -7.26
CA LYS A 272 -17.82 20.93 -6.60
C LYS A 272 -17.95 20.89 -5.07
N ILE A 273 -19.16 20.81 -4.53
CA ILE A 273 -19.37 20.73 -3.08
C ILE A 273 -18.72 19.48 -2.49
N LEU A 274 -18.83 18.35 -3.19
CA LEU A 274 -18.24 17.10 -2.75
C LEU A 274 -16.72 17.10 -2.86
N TYR A 275 -16.15 17.67 -3.93
CA TYR A 275 -14.70 17.85 -4.03
C TYR A 275 -14.14 18.78 -2.97
N GLU A 276 -14.84 19.88 -2.66
CA GLU A 276 -14.46 20.75 -1.55
C GLU A 276 -14.47 19.96 -0.24
N ALA A 277 -15.54 19.20 0.03
CA ALA A 277 -15.63 18.37 1.23
C ALA A 277 -14.53 17.28 1.28
N LYS A 278 -14.25 16.62 0.17
CA LYS A 278 -13.20 15.60 0.04
C LYS A 278 -11.82 16.20 0.32
N SER A 279 -11.48 17.36 -0.26
CA SER A 279 -10.18 17.99 0.03
C SER A 279 -10.06 18.49 1.47
N GLU A 280 -11.17 18.80 2.14
CA GLU A 280 -11.15 19.16 3.57
C GLU A 280 -10.95 17.92 4.46
N LEU A 281 -11.49 16.76 4.07
CA LEU A 281 -11.20 15.46 4.70
C LEU A 281 -9.72 15.08 4.57
N GLU A 282 -9.15 15.18 3.38
CA GLU A 282 -7.74 14.90 3.09
C GLU A 282 -6.81 15.80 3.93
N LYS A 283 -7.19 17.05 4.18
CA LYS A 283 -6.49 17.98 5.08
C LYS A 283 -6.67 17.64 6.57
N GLY A 284 -7.41 16.59 6.91
CA GLY A 284 -7.64 16.16 8.28
C GLY A 284 -8.61 17.02 9.08
N ARG A 285 -9.54 17.73 8.44
CA ARG A 285 -10.50 18.64 9.11
C ARG A 285 -11.72 17.89 9.69
N TYR A 286 -11.48 16.88 10.52
CA TYR A 286 -12.50 16.13 11.29
C TYR A 286 -11.96 15.82 12.70
N ASP A 287 -12.83 15.38 13.64
CA ASP A 287 -12.38 15.00 14.98
C ASP A 287 -11.69 13.63 14.96
N LYS A 288 -10.35 13.63 15.03
CA LYS A 288 -9.55 12.39 15.06
C LYS A 288 -9.77 11.53 16.31
N ASN A 289 -10.31 12.10 17.40
CA ASN A 289 -10.60 11.34 18.62
C ASN A 289 -11.89 10.52 18.50
N THR A 290 -12.77 10.91 17.60
CA THR A 290 -14.07 10.26 17.38
C THR A 290 -14.24 10.06 15.87
N PRO A 291 -13.77 8.93 15.30
CA PRO A 291 -13.84 8.74 13.86
C PRO A 291 -15.30 8.85 13.39
N GLU A 292 -15.55 9.74 12.44
CA GLU A 292 -16.84 9.89 11.77
C GLU A 292 -16.83 9.11 10.46
N SER A 293 -18.01 8.76 9.94
CA SER A 293 -18.09 8.19 8.60
C SER A 293 -17.93 9.26 7.53
N VAL A 294 -17.36 8.90 6.38
CA VAL A 294 -17.23 9.80 5.22
C VAL A 294 -18.60 10.30 4.76
N LEU A 295 -19.62 9.44 4.74
CA LEU A 295 -20.98 9.87 4.41
C LEU A 295 -21.51 10.93 5.37
N SER A 296 -21.24 10.81 6.68
CA SER A 296 -21.65 11.83 7.65
C SER A 296 -21.01 13.18 7.31
N PHE A 297 -19.72 13.18 6.97
CA PHE A 297 -19.00 14.39 6.60
C PHE A 297 -19.55 15.02 5.31
N PHE A 298 -19.70 14.23 4.24
CA PHE A 298 -20.25 14.70 2.97
C PHE A 298 -21.70 15.19 3.11
N SER A 299 -22.52 14.51 3.91
CA SER A 299 -23.90 14.93 4.17
C SER A 299 -23.96 16.28 4.89
N LYS A 300 -23.10 16.53 5.89
CA LYS A 300 -23.02 17.83 6.57
C LYS A 300 -22.67 18.96 5.60
N ALA A 301 -21.69 18.74 4.72
CA ALA A 301 -21.28 19.72 3.72
C ALA A 301 -22.43 20.01 2.72
N PHE A 302 -23.07 18.95 2.22
CA PHE A 302 -24.17 19.05 1.28
C PHE A 302 -25.42 19.70 1.88
N ASP A 303 -25.80 19.34 3.11
CA ASP A 303 -26.94 19.92 3.82
C ASP A 303 -26.71 21.43 4.07
N SER A 304 -25.49 21.82 4.45
CA SER A 304 -25.12 23.24 4.59
C SER A 304 -25.33 24.00 3.29
N TYR A 305 -24.91 23.43 2.16
CA TYR A 305 -25.08 23.99 0.83
C TYR A 305 -26.57 24.09 0.43
N ILE A 306 -27.36 23.02 0.61
CA ILE A 306 -28.79 23.01 0.28
C ILE A 306 -29.56 24.03 1.12
N ASN A 307 -29.24 24.18 2.41
CA ASN A 307 -29.89 25.16 3.28
C ASN A 307 -29.62 26.61 2.88
N GLN A 308 -28.54 26.88 2.13
CA GLN A 308 -28.20 28.21 1.61
C GLN A 308 -28.82 28.49 0.23
N CYS A 309 -29.31 27.47 -0.46
CA CYS A 309 -29.96 27.61 -1.76
C CYS A 309 -31.29 28.36 -1.64
N LYS A 310 -31.40 29.52 -2.28
CA LYS A 310 -32.64 30.32 -2.31
C LYS A 310 -33.67 29.75 -3.29
N GLU A 311 -33.20 29.07 -4.33
CA GLU A 311 -34.05 28.47 -5.36
C GLU A 311 -34.31 26.99 -5.04
N THR A 312 -35.58 26.61 -4.96
CA THR A 312 -36.01 25.27 -4.53
C THR A 312 -36.42 24.34 -5.67
N SER A 313 -36.50 24.85 -6.91
CA SER A 313 -36.96 24.13 -8.11
C SER A 313 -36.17 22.83 -8.37
N ASN A 314 -34.86 22.87 -8.14
CA ASN A 314 -33.93 21.78 -8.47
C ASN A 314 -33.44 20.99 -7.25
N VAL A 315 -33.99 21.21 -6.05
CA VAL A 315 -33.49 20.57 -4.81
C VAL A 315 -33.55 19.05 -4.87
N ASN A 316 -34.60 18.48 -5.46
CA ASN A 316 -34.74 17.02 -5.59
C ASN A 316 -33.71 16.43 -6.57
N ILE A 317 -33.43 17.12 -7.68
CA ILE A 317 -32.39 16.73 -8.64
C ILE A 317 -31.02 16.81 -7.97
N LYS A 318 -30.71 17.89 -7.24
CA LYS A 318 -29.45 18.06 -6.50
C LYS A 318 -29.24 16.95 -5.47
N LYS A 319 -30.30 16.55 -4.73
CA LYS A 319 -30.25 15.40 -3.81
C LYS A 319 -30.01 14.07 -4.52
N ALA A 320 -30.64 13.87 -5.67
CA ALA A 320 -30.44 12.66 -6.47
C ALA A 320 -29.00 12.59 -7.03
N LEU A 321 -28.45 13.72 -7.50
CA LEU A 321 -27.05 13.85 -7.90
C LEU A 321 -26.10 13.57 -6.73
N PHE A 322 -26.36 14.13 -5.54
CA PHE A 322 -25.56 13.83 -4.35
C PHE A 322 -25.53 12.33 -4.07
N ASN A 323 -26.68 11.65 -4.08
CA ASN A 323 -26.75 10.19 -3.91
C ASN A 323 -25.98 9.43 -5.00
N TRP A 324 -26.00 9.93 -6.23
CA TRP A 324 -25.22 9.36 -7.33
C TRP A 324 -23.72 9.48 -7.07
N PHE A 325 -23.23 10.65 -6.63
CA PHE A 325 -21.82 10.82 -6.29
C PHE A 325 -21.41 9.98 -5.08
N ILE A 326 -22.25 9.89 -4.04
CA ILE A 326 -22.00 8.98 -2.91
C ILE A 326 -21.88 7.52 -3.37
N LYS A 327 -22.66 7.11 -4.37
CA LYS A 327 -22.56 5.78 -4.97
C LYS A 327 -21.24 5.62 -5.73
N LEU A 328 -20.84 6.62 -6.52
CA LEU A 328 -19.55 6.61 -7.22
C LEU A 328 -18.39 6.50 -6.20
N GLU A 329 -18.43 7.26 -5.12
CA GLU A 329 -17.44 7.16 -4.03
C GLU A 329 -17.45 5.79 -3.34
N SER A 330 -18.63 5.17 -3.19
CA SER A 330 -18.75 3.81 -2.63
C SER A 330 -18.12 2.76 -3.55
N ILE A 331 -18.25 2.94 -4.87
CA ILE A 331 -17.61 2.12 -5.88
C ILE A 331 -16.10 2.31 -5.82
N ASP A 332 -15.62 3.56 -5.82
CA ASP A 332 -14.18 3.88 -5.77
C ASP A 332 -13.51 3.27 -4.53
N ASN A 333 -14.17 3.33 -3.37
CA ASN A 333 -13.66 2.80 -2.11
C ASN A 333 -13.99 1.31 -1.86
N ALA A 334 -14.57 0.61 -2.84
CA ALA A 334 -15.09 -0.75 -2.72
C ALA A 334 -15.80 -1.03 -1.39
N CYS A 335 -16.83 -0.25 -1.08
CA CYS A 335 -17.63 -0.42 0.13
C CYS A 335 -19.12 -0.58 -0.17
N ASN A 336 -19.88 -1.14 0.78
CA ASN A 336 -21.33 -1.23 0.65
C ASN A 336 -22.00 0.12 0.92
N SER A 337 -21.37 0.96 1.75
CA SER A 337 -21.84 2.29 2.09
C SER A 337 -20.67 3.16 2.54
N MET A 338 -20.67 4.42 2.12
CA MET A 338 -19.75 5.43 2.69
C MET A 338 -19.97 5.70 4.19
N ASN A 339 -21.00 5.11 4.82
CA ASN A 339 -21.10 5.04 6.29
C ASN A 339 -20.06 4.11 6.92
N ASP A 340 -19.59 3.12 6.17
CA ASP A 340 -18.62 2.14 6.66
C ASP A 340 -17.19 2.65 6.59
N ILE A 341 -16.91 3.69 5.79
CA ILE A 341 -15.57 4.25 5.63
C ILE A 341 -15.35 5.36 6.65
N ALA A 342 -14.22 5.30 7.37
CA ALA A 342 -13.87 6.34 8.31
C ALA A 342 -13.28 7.56 7.58
N ALA A 343 -13.64 8.76 8.04
CA ALA A 343 -13.03 10.01 7.58
C ALA A 343 -11.49 9.98 7.66
N GLN A 344 -10.95 9.29 8.67
CA GLN A 344 -9.50 9.13 8.85
C GLN A 344 -8.80 8.36 7.74
N SER A 345 -9.51 7.45 7.07
CA SER A 345 -8.94 6.68 5.94
C SER A 345 -8.42 7.59 4.82
N PHE A 346 -9.05 8.75 4.61
CA PHE A 346 -8.68 9.70 3.55
C PHE A 346 -7.42 10.52 3.88
N THR A 347 -6.97 10.54 5.13
CA THR A 347 -5.69 11.19 5.51
C THR A 347 -4.50 10.25 5.50
N GLU A 348 -4.77 8.93 5.50
CA GLU A 348 -3.75 7.89 5.51
C GLU A 348 -3.42 7.40 4.10
N TRP A 349 -4.30 7.69 3.13
CA TRP A 349 -4.08 7.44 1.72
C TRP A 349 -3.06 8.42 1.16
N ASP A 350 -1.95 7.93 0.61
CA ASP A 350 -0.98 8.79 -0.08
C ASP A 350 -1.44 8.99 -1.53
N GLU A 351 -2.00 10.16 -1.82
CA GLU A 351 -2.20 10.58 -3.20
C GLU A 351 -0.86 10.83 -3.89
N CYS A 352 -0.71 10.31 -5.10
CA CYS A 352 0.45 10.63 -5.92
C CYS A 352 0.36 12.12 -6.34
N PRO A 353 1.36 12.97 -6.00
CA PRO A 353 1.25 14.43 -6.06
C PRO A 353 1.28 15.02 -7.49
N GLU A 354 1.12 14.21 -8.52
CA GLU A 354 1.38 14.57 -9.93
C GLU A 354 0.08 14.82 -10.71
N GLU A 355 0.15 15.64 -11.76
CA GLU A 355 -0.98 15.93 -12.65
C GLU A 355 -1.49 14.69 -13.41
N LEU A 356 -0.69 13.63 -13.52
CA LEU A 356 -1.04 12.38 -14.21
C LEU A 356 -1.35 11.29 -13.20
N TYR A 357 -2.62 11.15 -12.85
CA TYR A 357 -3.03 10.19 -11.84
C TYR A 357 -3.20 8.77 -12.42
N HIS A 358 -3.92 8.59 -13.55
CA HIS A 358 -4.19 7.26 -14.11
C HIS A 358 -3.25 6.89 -15.28
N ILE A 359 -2.32 5.97 -15.05
CA ILE A 359 -1.38 5.49 -16.08
C ILE A 359 -1.75 4.07 -16.52
N GLU A 360 -2.05 3.90 -17.80
CA GLU A 360 -2.37 2.59 -18.38
C GLU A 360 -1.11 1.79 -18.79
N PHE A 361 -1.25 0.47 -18.81
CA PHE A 361 -0.24 -0.43 -19.38
C PHE A 361 -0.33 -0.45 -20.91
N SER A 362 0.82 -0.39 -21.61
CA SER A 362 0.86 -0.39 -23.08
C SER A 362 0.22 -1.62 -23.71
N ASN A 363 0.36 -2.78 -23.06
CA ASN A 363 -0.16 -4.07 -23.55
C ASN A 363 -1.04 -4.75 -22.49
N GLY A 364 -1.80 -3.95 -21.73
CA GLY A 364 -2.65 -4.43 -20.64
C GLY A 364 -1.89 -4.92 -19.40
N ALA A 365 -2.60 -5.05 -18.29
CA ALA A 365 -2.03 -5.43 -16.99
C ALA A 365 -1.42 -6.84 -17.00
N SER A 366 -1.92 -7.75 -17.84
CA SER A 366 -1.33 -9.08 -18.04
C SER A 366 0.14 -9.03 -18.51
N SER A 367 0.57 -7.97 -19.20
CA SER A 367 1.98 -7.79 -19.63
C SER A 367 2.94 -7.59 -18.46
N LEU A 368 2.49 -6.93 -17.38
CA LEU A 368 3.24 -6.83 -16.12
C LEU A 368 3.44 -8.20 -15.49
N ILE A 369 2.37 -9.00 -15.40
CA ILE A 369 2.42 -10.34 -14.85
C ILE A 369 3.37 -11.23 -15.66
N GLY A 370 3.24 -11.23 -16.99
CA GLY A 370 4.15 -11.98 -17.87
C GLY A 370 5.61 -11.57 -17.70
N THR A 371 5.88 -10.27 -17.54
CA THR A 371 7.24 -9.75 -17.32
C THR A 371 7.84 -10.21 -15.99
N LEU A 372 7.05 -10.19 -14.91
CA LEU A 372 7.49 -10.69 -13.59
C LEU A 372 7.75 -12.19 -13.62
N VAL A 373 6.83 -12.97 -14.17
CA VAL A 373 6.94 -14.44 -14.28
C VAL A 373 8.16 -14.83 -15.13
N SER A 374 8.45 -14.10 -16.21
CA SER A 374 9.61 -14.41 -17.07
C SER A 374 10.97 -14.24 -16.39
N GLN A 375 11.04 -13.50 -15.28
CA GLN A 375 12.26 -13.31 -14.49
C GLN A 375 12.43 -14.36 -13.38
N LEU A 376 11.46 -15.26 -13.22
CA LEU A 376 11.43 -16.28 -12.20
C LEU A 376 11.57 -17.68 -12.83
N PRO A 377 12.23 -18.64 -12.17
CA PRO A 377 12.29 -20.02 -12.66
C PRO A 377 10.89 -20.64 -12.73
N ALA A 378 10.59 -21.37 -13.79
CA ALA A 378 9.24 -21.88 -14.03
C ALA A 378 8.78 -22.93 -12.99
N ASP A 379 9.72 -23.66 -12.40
CA ASP A 379 9.48 -24.75 -11.44
C ASP A 379 9.11 -24.26 -10.03
N ILE A 380 9.28 -22.97 -9.72
CA ILE A 380 8.82 -22.41 -8.45
C ILE A 380 7.29 -22.34 -8.36
N PHE A 381 6.59 -22.28 -9.49
CA PHE A 381 5.14 -22.08 -9.54
C PHE A 381 4.39 -23.42 -9.42
N ARG A 382 3.42 -23.47 -8.53
CA ARG A 382 2.49 -24.59 -8.36
C ARG A 382 1.06 -24.07 -8.48
N LEU A 383 0.49 -24.18 -9.67
CA LEU A 383 -0.91 -23.81 -9.94
C LEU A 383 -1.86 -24.93 -9.50
N ASN A 384 -3.15 -24.61 -9.35
CA ASN A 384 -4.16 -25.52 -8.80
C ASN A 384 -3.74 -26.12 -7.44
N LYS A 385 -2.99 -25.34 -6.65
CA LYS A 385 -2.42 -25.75 -5.37
C LYS A 385 -3.02 -24.91 -4.25
N SER A 386 -4.27 -25.20 -3.93
CA SER A 386 -5.00 -24.56 -2.83
C SER A 386 -4.42 -25.00 -1.49
N VAL A 387 -4.00 -24.02 -0.68
CA VAL A 387 -3.59 -24.25 0.71
C VAL A 387 -4.85 -24.26 1.57
N LYS A 388 -5.04 -25.32 2.35
CA LYS A 388 -6.14 -25.49 3.29
C LYS A 388 -5.84 -24.91 4.65
N THR A 389 -4.65 -25.19 5.17
CA THR A 389 -4.24 -24.75 6.51
C THR A 389 -2.73 -24.51 6.56
N VAL A 390 -2.33 -23.39 7.14
CA VAL A 390 -0.96 -23.05 7.54
C VAL A 390 -0.77 -23.44 9.00
N LYS A 391 -0.03 -24.52 9.23
CA LYS A 391 0.42 -24.91 10.56
C LYS A 391 1.76 -24.24 10.85
N TRP A 392 1.86 -23.53 11.97
CA TRP A 392 3.07 -22.81 12.35
C TRP A 392 3.39 -23.01 13.85
N SER A 393 4.65 -22.83 14.25
CA SER A 393 5.09 -22.97 15.64
C SER A 393 5.45 -21.63 16.25
N GLU A 394 5.11 -21.38 17.53
CA GLU A 394 5.61 -20.21 18.26
C GLU A 394 7.05 -20.40 18.78
N LYS A 395 7.51 -21.65 18.84
CA LYS A 395 8.85 -22.00 19.33
C LYS A 395 9.64 -22.66 18.21
N LEU A 396 10.84 -22.18 17.95
CA LEU A 396 11.77 -22.92 17.10
C LEU A 396 12.34 -24.09 17.90
N SER A 397 12.76 -25.14 17.19
CA SER A 397 13.58 -26.18 17.81
C SER A 397 14.91 -25.57 18.28
N SER A 398 15.47 -26.09 19.37
CA SER A 398 16.81 -25.68 19.84
C SER A 398 17.87 -25.83 18.75
N ASP A 399 17.67 -26.83 17.88
CA ASP A 399 18.60 -27.24 16.84
C ASP A 399 18.18 -26.67 15.47
N PHE A 400 17.27 -25.70 15.43
CA PHE A 400 16.76 -25.09 14.18
C PHE A 400 17.90 -24.61 13.29
N HIS A 401 18.87 -23.94 13.91
CA HIS A 401 20.07 -23.44 13.27
C HIS A 401 20.92 -24.56 12.66
N ASP A 402 21.24 -25.59 13.44
CA ASP A 402 22.01 -26.74 12.97
C ASP A 402 21.32 -27.45 11.81
N HIS A 403 19.99 -27.53 11.87
CA HIS A 403 19.18 -28.12 10.83
C HIS A 403 19.24 -27.33 9.51
N LEU A 404 19.37 -25.99 9.51
CA LEU A 404 19.44 -25.18 8.26
C LEU A 404 20.55 -25.65 7.33
N PHE A 405 21.62 -26.21 7.90
CA PHE A 405 22.78 -26.68 7.14
C PHE A 405 22.81 -28.19 6.91
N SER A 406 21.79 -28.94 7.35
CA SER A 406 21.68 -30.38 7.16
C SER A 406 21.16 -30.73 5.78
N GLU A 407 21.84 -31.67 5.08
CA GLU A 407 21.39 -32.18 3.77
C GLU A 407 20.09 -32.99 3.86
N ASN A 408 19.82 -33.61 5.01
CA ASN A 408 18.59 -34.36 5.28
C ASN A 408 17.89 -33.77 6.51
N ARG A 409 17.08 -32.75 6.28
CA ARG A 409 16.24 -32.14 7.32
C ARG A 409 15.03 -33.02 7.62
N PRO A 410 14.78 -33.41 8.88
CA PRO A 410 13.58 -34.14 9.24
C PRO A 410 12.36 -33.20 9.18
N GLU A 411 11.19 -33.71 8.85
CA GLU A 411 9.97 -32.89 8.67
C GLU A 411 9.60 -32.05 9.90
N ASN A 412 9.89 -32.56 11.10
CA ASN A 412 9.64 -31.87 12.37
C ASN A 412 10.64 -30.73 12.68
N SER A 413 11.65 -30.52 11.83
CA SER A 413 12.61 -29.41 11.98
C SER A 413 12.07 -28.08 11.44
N PHE A 414 11.06 -28.13 10.57
CA PHE A 414 10.47 -26.95 9.95
C PHE A 414 9.43 -26.30 10.86
N PRO A 415 9.49 -24.97 11.08
CA PRO A 415 8.51 -24.25 11.88
C PRO A 415 7.16 -24.08 11.17
N VAL A 416 7.08 -24.35 9.86
CA VAL A 416 5.85 -24.24 9.05
C VAL A 416 5.56 -25.54 8.29
N LEU A 417 4.28 -25.92 8.30
CA LEU A 417 3.69 -26.94 7.45
C LEU A 417 2.42 -26.39 6.78
N LEU A 418 2.40 -26.35 5.45
CA LEU A 418 1.21 -26.06 4.66
C LEU A 418 0.53 -27.37 4.26
N GLN A 419 -0.75 -27.52 4.63
CA GLN A 419 -1.58 -28.62 4.19
C GLN A 419 -2.43 -28.16 3.01
N CYS A 420 -2.32 -28.84 1.87
CA CYS A 420 -3.07 -28.51 0.66
C CYS A 420 -4.39 -29.29 0.59
N ASP A 421 -5.35 -28.78 -0.19
CA ASP A 421 -6.67 -29.43 -0.34
C ASP A 421 -6.60 -30.81 -0.99
N ASP A 422 -5.57 -31.07 -1.79
CA ASP A 422 -5.32 -32.38 -2.41
C ASP A 422 -4.57 -33.36 -1.50
N GLY A 423 -4.29 -32.98 -0.25
CA GLY A 423 -3.60 -33.80 0.74
C GLY A 423 -2.08 -33.68 0.74
N GLU A 424 -1.46 -32.91 -0.17
CA GLU A 424 -0.02 -32.66 -0.15
C GLU A 424 0.36 -31.79 1.06
N ASN A 425 1.42 -32.20 1.78
CA ASN A 425 2.05 -31.44 2.84
C ASN A 425 3.33 -30.79 2.33
N ILE A 426 3.49 -29.48 2.54
CA ILE A 426 4.68 -28.72 2.13
C ILE A 426 5.30 -28.08 3.38
N TYR A 427 6.56 -28.38 3.65
CA TYR A 427 7.31 -27.86 4.78
C TYR A 427 8.09 -26.60 4.38
N ALA A 428 8.25 -25.66 5.32
CA ALA A 428 8.94 -24.40 5.09
C ALA A 428 9.57 -23.82 6.36
N ASP A 429 10.63 -23.04 6.18
CA ASP A 429 11.25 -22.20 7.20
C ASP A 429 10.44 -20.93 7.45
N SER A 430 9.85 -20.38 6.39
CA SER A 430 8.98 -19.21 6.44
C SER A 430 7.89 -19.33 5.39
N VAL A 431 6.70 -18.84 5.73
CA VAL A 431 5.60 -18.66 4.77
C VAL A 431 5.25 -17.19 4.64
N ILE A 432 5.13 -16.72 3.39
CA ILE A 432 4.60 -15.40 3.05
C ILE A 432 3.16 -15.59 2.57
N VAL A 433 2.21 -15.08 3.33
CA VAL A 433 0.77 -15.16 3.03
C VAL A 433 0.38 -13.91 2.26
N THR A 434 0.00 -14.09 0.99
CA THR A 434 -0.51 -13.02 0.11
C THR A 434 -1.97 -13.20 -0.28
N SER A 435 -2.66 -14.10 0.43
CA SER A 435 -4.09 -14.35 0.27
C SER A 435 -4.91 -13.07 0.44
N SER A 436 -6.00 -12.95 -0.34
CA SER A 436 -6.94 -11.84 -0.23
C SER A 436 -7.45 -11.68 1.21
N ILE A 437 -7.61 -10.43 1.67
CA ILE A 437 -8.23 -10.15 2.97
C ILE A 437 -9.64 -10.74 3.02
N GLY A 438 -10.43 -10.69 1.93
CA GLY A 438 -11.74 -11.33 1.88
C GLY A 438 -11.70 -12.83 2.20
N PHE A 439 -10.76 -13.56 1.58
CA PHE A 439 -10.53 -14.97 1.88
C PHE A 439 -10.10 -15.18 3.34
N LEU A 440 -9.15 -14.38 3.83
CA LEU A 440 -8.66 -14.49 5.20
C LEU A 440 -9.78 -14.25 6.22
N LYS A 441 -10.65 -13.25 5.99
CA LYS A 441 -11.79 -12.95 6.88
C LYS A 441 -12.75 -14.13 7.02
N GLU A 442 -13.04 -14.83 5.94
CA GLU A 442 -13.96 -15.97 5.96
C GLU A 442 -13.34 -17.24 6.54
N ASN A 443 -12.01 -17.38 6.45
CA ASN A 443 -11.32 -18.61 6.81
C ASN A 443 -10.40 -18.47 8.03
N ILE A 444 -10.41 -17.33 8.73
CA ILE A 444 -9.42 -16.99 9.77
C ILE A 444 -9.33 -18.04 10.89
N ASP A 445 -10.46 -18.66 11.23
CA ASP A 445 -10.56 -19.64 12.31
C ASP A 445 -9.95 -21.00 11.96
N SER A 446 -9.82 -21.31 10.66
CA SER A 446 -9.39 -22.63 10.16
C SER A 446 -8.12 -22.60 9.31
N PHE A 447 -7.78 -21.45 8.75
CA PHE A 447 -6.64 -21.30 7.85
C PHE A 447 -5.30 -21.29 8.61
N PHE A 448 -5.27 -20.90 9.89
CA PHE A 448 -4.06 -20.90 10.71
C PHE A 448 -4.18 -21.85 11.90
N SER A 449 -3.11 -22.59 12.19
CA SER A 449 -3.02 -23.47 13.34
C SER A 449 -1.61 -23.39 13.97
N PRO A 450 -1.46 -22.89 15.21
CA PRO A 450 -2.49 -22.33 16.08
C PRO A 450 -3.13 -21.07 15.47
N SER A 451 -4.28 -20.67 16.01
CA SER A 451 -4.97 -19.47 15.57
C SER A 451 -4.08 -18.23 15.74
N LEU A 452 -4.28 -17.23 14.88
CA LEU A 452 -3.55 -15.97 14.95
C LEU A 452 -3.75 -15.28 16.32
N PRO A 453 -2.82 -14.42 16.77
CA PRO A 453 -3.05 -13.56 17.92
C PRO A 453 -4.35 -12.74 17.79
N LYS A 454 -5.07 -12.57 18.90
CA LYS A 454 -6.41 -11.95 18.92
C LYS A 454 -6.44 -10.56 18.29
N ASN A 455 -5.43 -9.73 18.55
CA ASN A 455 -5.29 -8.40 17.96
C ASN A 455 -5.17 -8.45 16.42
N LYS A 456 -4.44 -9.42 15.87
CA LYS A 456 -4.33 -9.61 14.41
C LYS A 456 -5.65 -10.12 13.82
N GLN A 457 -6.36 -11.01 14.52
CA GLN A 457 -7.69 -11.44 14.10
C GLN A 457 -8.69 -10.28 14.07
N GLU A 458 -8.73 -9.49 15.14
CA GLU A 458 -9.62 -8.34 15.26
C GLU A 458 -9.31 -7.29 14.18
N ALA A 459 -8.03 -7.04 13.88
CA ALA A 459 -7.61 -6.14 12.81
C ALA A 459 -8.03 -6.64 11.43
N LEU A 460 -7.79 -7.91 11.08
CA LEU A 460 -8.23 -8.49 9.79
C LEU A 460 -9.76 -8.45 9.66
N GLN A 461 -10.48 -8.74 10.74
CA GLN A 461 -11.94 -8.70 10.74
C GLN A 461 -12.51 -7.28 10.68
N SER A 462 -11.75 -6.25 11.10
CA SER A 462 -12.20 -4.86 11.09
C SER A 462 -11.87 -4.12 9.78
N VAL A 463 -10.92 -4.58 8.98
CA VAL A 463 -10.66 -4.02 7.64
C VAL A 463 -11.91 -4.11 6.75
N GLY A 464 -12.25 -3.03 6.06
CA GLY A 464 -13.32 -3.01 5.06
C GLY A 464 -12.91 -3.83 3.83
N PHE A 465 -13.84 -4.62 3.27
CA PHE A 465 -13.57 -5.42 2.09
C PHE A 465 -14.87 -5.64 1.32
N GLY A 466 -15.17 -4.76 0.37
CA GLY A 466 -16.39 -4.82 -0.42
C GLY A 466 -16.19 -5.41 -1.80
N THR A 467 -17.14 -5.16 -2.69
CA THR A 467 -17.17 -5.71 -4.04
C THR A 467 -17.51 -4.62 -5.03
N VAL A 468 -16.71 -4.54 -6.08
CA VAL A 468 -16.84 -3.66 -7.23
C VAL A 468 -16.62 -4.52 -8.45
N ASN A 469 -17.57 -4.49 -9.37
CA ASN A 469 -17.46 -5.20 -10.64
C ASN A 469 -17.53 -4.23 -11.82
N LYS A 470 -16.97 -4.69 -12.94
CA LYS A 470 -17.06 -4.06 -14.25
C LYS A 470 -18.06 -4.82 -15.11
N ILE A 471 -18.84 -4.10 -15.91
CA ILE A 471 -19.77 -4.64 -16.90
C ILE A 471 -19.44 -4.01 -18.25
N TYR A 472 -18.77 -4.75 -19.14
CA TYR A 472 -18.52 -4.32 -20.50
C TYR A 472 -19.71 -4.71 -21.40
N LEU A 473 -20.39 -3.71 -21.94
CA LEU A 473 -21.44 -3.88 -22.95
C LEU A 473 -20.85 -3.62 -24.33
N ILE A 474 -20.77 -4.68 -25.15
CA ILE A 474 -20.11 -4.64 -26.45
C ILE A 474 -21.17 -4.63 -27.55
N TYR A 475 -21.17 -3.59 -28.37
CA TYR A 475 -22.15 -3.39 -29.45
C TYR A 475 -21.54 -3.66 -30.83
N ASP A 476 -22.39 -3.92 -31.82
CA ASP A 476 -21.94 -3.99 -33.22
C ASP A 476 -21.46 -2.63 -33.71
N GLN A 477 -22.29 -1.60 -33.46
CA GLN A 477 -22.02 -0.20 -33.74
C GLN A 477 -22.43 0.63 -32.51
N PRO A 478 -21.69 1.70 -32.17
CA PRO A 478 -22.12 2.60 -31.11
C PRO A 478 -23.42 3.29 -31.49
N PHE A 479 -24.34 3.42 -30.53
CA PHE A 479 -25.51 4.28 -30.63
C PHE A 479 -25.23 5.71 -30.14
N TRP A 480 -24.01 5.96 -29.65
CA TRP A 480 -23.50 7.24 -29.17
C TRP A 480 -22.42 7.79 -30.11
N THR A 481 -21.96 9.02 -29.86
CA THR A 481 -20.94 9.71 -30.66
C THR A 481 -19.58 9.71 -29.97
N SER A 482 -18.51 10.06 -30.69
CA SER A 482 -17.16 10.19 -30.10
C SER A 482 -17.03 11.34 -29.10
N GLU A 483 -18.01 12.24 -29.02
CA GLU A 483 -18.04 13.33 -28.05
C GLU A 483 -18.70 12.90 -26.73
N ASP A 484 -19.49 11.82 -26.76
CA ASP A 484 -20.15 11.28 -25.58
C ASP A 484 -19.14 10.53 -24.71
N ARG A 485 -18.95 11.01 -23.47
CA ARG A 485 -18.08 10.36 -22.47
C ARG A 485 -18.76 9.22 -21.72
N GLY A 486 -20.09 9.14 -21.77
CA GLY A 486 -20.86 8.15 -21.03
C GLY A 486 -22.25 8.64 -20.64
N PHE A 487 -22.97 7.78 -19.92
CA PHE A 487 -24.35 7.97 -19.49
C PHE A 487 -24.48 7.61 -18.01
N GLN A 488 -24.76 8.61 -17.17
CA GLN A 488 -24.77 8.49 -15.72
C GLN A 488 -26.21 8.40 -15.18
N LEU A 489 -26.50 7.35 -14.41
CA LEU A 489 -27.86 6.94 -14.02
C LEU A 489 -28.26 7.52 -12.66
N VAL A 490 -28.91 8.67 -12.68
CA VAL A 490 -29.37 9.39 -11.48
C VAL A 490 -30.77 8.93 -11.07
N TRP A 491 -30.86 8.20 -9.96
CA TRP A 491 -32.12 7.68 -9.45
C TRP A 491 -32.91 8.75 -8.69
N GLU A 492 -34.10 9.08 -9.16
CA GLU A 492 -35.03 9.96 -8.46
C GLU A 492 -35.70 9.27 -7.27
N ASN A 493 -36.01 10.03 -6.22
CA ASN A 493 -36.78 9.56 -5.07
C ASN A 493 -38.08 10.38 -4.92
N PRO A 494 -39.27 9.77 -5.00
CA PRO A 494 -39.51 8.33 -5.20
C PRO A 494 -39.19 7.85 -6.62
N ILE A 495 -38.80 6.58 -6.76
CA ILE A 495 -38.66 5.93 -8.08
C ILE A 495 -40.06 5.78 -8.70
N THR A 496 -40.21 6.23 -9.95
CA THR A 496 -41.49 6.20 -10.68
C THR A 496 -41.38 5.44 -12.00
N GLY A 497 -42.52 5.20 -12.66
CA GLY A 497 -42.58 4.62 -14.01
C GLY A 497 -41.99 3.20 -14.11
N ASN A 498 -41.45 2.89 -15.30
CA ASN A 498 -40.91 1.56 -15.63
C ASN A 498 -39.70 1.18 -14.77
N CYS A 499 -38.91 2.15 -14.33
CA CYS A 499 -37.77 1.94 -13.43
C CYS A 499 -38.17 1.32 -12.08
N LYS A 500 -39.38 1.59 -11.58
CA LYS A 500 -39.84 1.05 -10.30
C LYS A 500 -40.03 -0.47 -10.36
N GLN A 501 -40.62 -0.98 -11.43
CA GLN A 501 -40.82 -2.42 -11.59
C GLN A 501 -39.48 -3.12 -11.81
N LEU A 502 -38.65 -2.54 -12.69
CA LEU A 502 -37.32 -3.08 -13.00
C LEU A 502 -36.43 -3.18 -11.76
N SER A 503 -36.46 -2.17 -10.86
CA SER A 503 -35.66 -2.20 -9.64
C SER A 503 -36.16 -3.19 -8.57
N ILE A 504 -37.42 -3.62 -8.64
CA ILE A 504 -37.95 -4.68 -7.78
C ILE A 504 -37.53 -6.05 -8.31
N GLU A 505 -37.61 -6.25 -9.63
CA GLU A 505 -37.24 -7.52 -10.28
C GLU A 505 -35.72 -7.73 -10.28
N HIS A 506 -34.96 -6.65 -10.42
CA HIS A 506 -33.50 -6.65 -10.52
C HIS A 506 -32.90 -5.62 -9.55
N PRO A 507 -32.91 -5.88 -8.23
CA PRO A 507 -32.47 -4.90 -7.23
C PRO A 507 -31.01 -4.45 -7.37
N TRP A 508 -30.16 -5.25 -8.00
CA TRP A 508 -28.74 -4.94 -8.24
C TRP A 508 -28.52 -3.71 -9.12
N ILE A 509 -29.50 -3.34 -9.97
CA ILE A 509 -29.35 -2.20 -10.88
C ILE A 509 -29.24 -0.86 -10.15
N ASN A 510 -29.72 -0.79 -8.91
CA ASN A 510 -29.66 0.43 -8.11
C ASN A 510 -28.23 0.79 -7.71
N ASP A 511 -27.29 -0.17 -7.73
CA ASP A 511 -25.88 0.05 -7.35
C ASP A 511 -24.98 0.29 -8.57
N ILE A 512 -25.54 0.40 -9.77
CA ILE A 512 -24.83 0.88 -10.96
C ILE A 512 -24.74 2.41 -10.91
N SER A 513 -23.55 2.97 -11.13
CA SER A 513 -23.37 4.43 -11.28
C SER A 513 -23.80 4.88 -12.67
N GLY A 514 -23.31 4.21 -13.70
CA GLY A 514 -23.58 4.55 -15.10
C GLY A 514 -22.74 3.71 -16.04
N PHE A 515 -22.60 4.20 -17.26
CA PHE A 515 -21.88 3.55 -18.35
C PHE A 515 -20.97 4.53 -19.05
N ASP A 516 -19.66 4.36 -18.90
CA ASP A 516 -18.65 5.21 -19.51
C ASP A 516 -18.29 4.71 -20.92
N ALA A 517 -18.17 5.62 -21.87
CA ALA A 517 -17.77 5.30 -23.25
C ALA A 517 -16.26 5.20 -23.33
N LEU A 518 -15.72 4.04 -23.70
CA LEU A 518 -14.27 3.86 -23.69
C LEU A 518 -13.63 4.49 -24.94
N PRO A 519 -12.72 5.47 -24.81
CA PRO A 519 -12.18 6.19 -25.97
C PRO A 519 -11.36 5.28 -26.90
N LYS A 520 -10.71 4.26 -26.34
CA LYS A 520 -9.97 3.23 -27.11
C LYS A 520 -10.87 2.19 -27.76
N PHE A 521 -12.13 2.09 -27.33
CA PHE A 521 -13.07 1.05 -27.75
C PHE A 521 -14.41 1.69 -28.14
N PRO A 522 -14.53 2.22 -29.37
CA PRO A 522 -15.65 3.10 -29.75
C PRO A 522 -17.02 2.44 -29.70
N ASN A 523 -17.10 1.10 -29.64
CA ASN A 523 -18.33 0.32 -29.56
C ASN A 523 -18.55 -0.39 -28.21
N ILE A 524 -17.83 0.03 -27.15
CA ILE A 524 -17.92 -0.55 -25.81
C ILE A 524 -18.30 0.50 -24.77
N LEU A 525 -19.30 0.18 -23.96
CA LEU A 525 -19.60 0.89 -22.72
C LEU A 525 -19.08 0.09 -21.53
N LEU A 526 -18.48 0.76 -20.55
CA LEU A 526 -18.05 0.19 -19.27
C LEU A 526 -19.00 0.66 -18.16
N GLY A 527 -19.74 -0.27 -17.57
CA GLY A 527 -20.53 -0.01 -16.37
C GLY A 527 -19.80 -0.37 -15.09
N TRP A 528 -19.86 0.52 -14.11
CA TRP A 528 -19.36 0.28 -12.76
C TRP A 528 -20.49 -0.04 -11.80
N ILE A 529 -20.32 -1.09 -11.01
CA ILE A 529 -21.29 -1.53 -10.00
C ILE A 529 -20.57 -1.88 -8.70
N GLY A 530 -21.09 -1.39 -7.58
CA GLY A 530 -20.49 -1.59 -6.25
C GLY A 530 -21.43 -2.31 -5.28
N GLY A 531 -20.95 -2.48 -4.05
CA GLY A 531 -21.76 -2.89 -2.91
C GLY A 531 -22.46 -4.25 -3.06
N GLU A 532 -23.68 -4.34 -2.55
CA GLU A 532 -24.47 -5.58 -2.56
C GLU A 532 -24.99 -5.91 -3.95
N GLY A 533 -25.34 -4.90 -4.75
CA GLY A 533 -25.75 -5.07 -6.13
C GLY A 533 -24.65 -5.72 -6.98
N ALA A 534 -23.37 -5.43 -6.74
CA ALA A 534 -22.28 -6.12 -7.41
C ALA A 534 -22.30 -7.63 -7.13
N LYS A 535 -22.55 -8.06 -5.89
CA LYS A 535 -22.63 -9.49 -5.51
C LYS A 535 -23.88 -10.17 -6.09
N LEU A 536 -25.02 -9.48 -6.04
CA LEU A 536 -26.27 -9.99 -6.62
C LEU A 536 -26.14 -10.16 -8.13
N MET A 537 -25.55 -9.18 -8.82
CA MET A 537 -25.29 -9.23 -10.26
C MET A 537 -24.39 -10.43 -10.62
N GLU A 538 -23.47 -10.83 -9.74
CA GLU A 538 -22.64 -12.01 -9.99
C GLU A 538 -23.42 -13.31 -10.17
N THR A 539 -24.62 -13.40 -9.59
CA THR A 539 -25.51 -14.58 -9.67
C THR A 539 -26.41 -14.58 -10.93
N VAL A 540 -26.34 -13.52 -11.74
CA VAL A 540 -27.20 -13.33 -12.91
C VAL A 540 -26.47 -13.72 -14.20
N GLU A 541 -27.14 -14.44 -15.08
CA GLU A 541 -26.59 -14.82 -16.39
C GLU A 541 -26.23 -13.58 -17.23
N GLU A 542 -25.12 -13.64 -17.98
CA GLU A 542 -24.57 -12.51 -18.73
C GLU A 542 -25.56 -11.91 -19.75
N GLU A 543 -26.36 -12.77 -20.40
CA GLU A 543 -27.41 -12.32 -21.34
C GLU A 543 -28.48 -11.49 -20.63
N VAL A 544 -28.89 -11.89 -19.42
CA VAL A 544 -29.88 -11.18 -18.62
C VAL A 544 -29.29 -9.85 -18.13
N VAL A 545 -28.03 -9.83 -17.69
CA VAL A 545 -27.32 -8.59 -17.35
C VAL A 545 -27.36 -7.61 -18.54
N GLY A 546 -27.03 -8.08 -19.75
CA GLY A 546 -27.07 -7.28 -20.97
C GLY A 546 -28.45 -6.71 -21.27
N ASN A 547 -29.49 -7.55 -21.23
CA ASN A 547 -30.86 -7.13 -21.48
C ASN A 547 -31.34 -6.07 -20.48
N VAL A 548 -31.09 -6.28 -19.18
CA VAL A 548 -31.48 -5.35 -18.11
C VAL A 548 -30.71 -4.02 -18.22
N CYS A 549 -29.41 -4.06 -18.53
CA CYS A 549 -28.63 -2.85 -18.77
C CYS A 549 -29.13 -2.07 -20.00
N SER A 550 -29.53 -2.76 -21.07
CA SER A 550 -30.15 -2.11 -22.23
C SER A 550 -31.51 -1.49 -21.89
N ASP A 551 -32.31 -2.13 -21.05
CA ASP A 551 -33.59 -1.56 -20.59
C ASP A 551 -33.36 -0.30 -19.74
N LEU A 552 -32.35 -0.29 -18.87
CA LEU A 552 -31.93 0.91 -18.15
C LEU A 552 -31.57 2.04 -19.12
N LEU A 553 -30.69 1.78 -20.10
CA LEU A 553 -30.29 2.79 -21.09
C LEU A 553 -31.48 3.33 -21.89
N ARG A 554 -32.41 2.46 -22.33
CA ARG A 554 -33.63 2.86 -23.02
C ARG A 554 -34.51 3.79 -22.18
N ILE A 555 -34.66 3.49 -20.89
CA ILE A 555 -35.50 4.28 -19.98
C ILE A 555 -34.82 5.62 -19.66
N PHE A 556 -33.57 5.58 -19.21
CA PHE A 556 -32.84 6.76 -18.74
C PHE A 556 -32.51 7.74 -19.87
N LEU A 557 -32.21 7.26 -21.07
CA LEU A 557 -31.98 8.11 -22.25
C LEU A 557 -33.27 8.44 -23.01
N ASN A 558 -34.40 7.85 -22.62
CA ASN A 558 -35.68 7.95 -23.32
C ASN A 558 -35.54 7.59 -24.82
N GLN A 559 -34.82 6.51 -25.10
CA GLN A 559 -34.51 6.03 -26.46
C GLN A 559 -34.84 4.54 -26.60
N PRO A 560 -36.08 4.18 -27.01
CA PRO A 560 -36.51 2.79 -27.14
C PRO A 560 -35.73 1.98 -28.20
N SER A 561 -35.06 2.66 -29.13
CA SER A 561 -34.34 2.04 -30.25
C SER A 561 -32.94 1.53 -29.88
N ILE A 562 -32.45 1.77 -28.66
CA ILE A 562 -31.12 1.30 -28.24
C ILE A 562 -31.08 -0.23 -28.35
N PRO A 563 -30.11 -0.80 -29.09
CA PRO A 563 -30.01 -2.25 -29.28
C PRO A 563 -29.57 -2.95 -27.98
N ASN A 564 -29.72 -4.27 -27.94
CA ASN A 564 -29.01 -5.07 -26.93
C ASN A 564 -27.52 -5.19 -27.32
N PRO A 565 -26.60 -5.32 -26.36
CA PRO A 565 -25.21 -5.61 -26.68
C PRO A 565 -25.09 -6.97 -27.37
N LEU A 566 -24.15 -7.08 -28.32
CA LEU A 566 -23.78 -8.35 -28.93
C LEU A 566 -23.16 -9.30 -27.91
N LYS A 567 -22.42 -8.74 -26.94
CA LYS A 567 -21.72 -9.49 -25.92
C LYS A 567 -21.64 -8.67 -24.63
N VAL A 568 -21.76 -9.37 -23.52
CA VAL A 568 -21.44 -8.84 -22.19
C VAL A 568 -20.19 -9.53 -21.69
N VAL A 569 -19.30 -8.78 -21.05
CA VAL A 569 -18.17 -9.33 -20.28
C VAL A 569 -18.21 -8.68 -18.92
N ARG A 570 -18.22 -9.47 -17.85
CA ARG A 570 -18.33 -8.94 -16.48
C ARG A 570 -17.32 -9.59 -15.53
N SER A 571 -16.90 -8.85 -14.50
CA SER A 571 -16.10 -9.44 -13.42
C SER A 571 -16.99 -10.09 -12.35
N CYS A 572 -16.43 -11.07 -11.64
CA CYS A 572 -17.08 -11.79 -10.54
C CYS A 572 -16.13 -11.97 -9.34
N TRP A 573 -15.78 -10.88 -8.68
CA TRP A 573 -14.75 -10.90 -7.63
C TRP A 573 -15.22 -11.53 -6.32
N TYR A 574 -16.50 -11.42 -5.96
CA TYR A 574 -17.03 -11.96 -4.71
C TYR A 574 -17.23 -13.48 -4.76
N SER A 575 -17.71 -13.99 -5.89
CA SER A 575 -17.99 -15.41 -6.12
C SER A 575 -16.73 -16.24 -6.22
N ASN A 576 -15.58 -15.62 -6.51
CA ASN A 576 -14.28 -16.30 -6.46
C ASN A 576 -13.94 -16.66 -5.00
N PRO A 577 -13.85 -17.96 -4.66
CA PRO A 577 -13.67 -18.40 -3.27
C PRO A 577 -12.32 -17.97 -2.68
N TYR A 578 -11.32 -17.66 -3.51
CA TYR A 578 -9.98 -17.27 -3.09
C TYR A 578 -9.79 -15.74 -2.99
N MET A 579 -10.82 -14.97 -3.38
CA MET A 579 -10.77 -13.50 -3.37
C MET A 579 -11.84 -12.89 -2.46
N ARG A 580 -13.11 -13.30 -2.62
CA ARG A 580 -14.24 -12.89 -1.79
C ARG A 580 -14.45 -11.37 -1.72
N GLY A 581 -14.19 -10.68 -2.82
CA GLY A 581 -14.35 -9.23 -2.94
C GLY A 581 -13.26 -8.60 -3.79
N SER A 582 -13.30 -7.27 -3.90
CA SER A 582 -12.46 -6.50 -4.81
C SER A 582 -11.19 -6.03 -4.13
N TYR A 583 -11.27 -5.10 -3.17
CA TYR A 583 -10.10 -4.58 -2.47
C TYR A 583 -10.48 -3.98 -1.11
N SER A 584 -9.45 -3.70 -0.29
CA SER A 584 -9.65 -3.28 1.09
C SER A 584 -9.98 -1.80 1.23
N SER A 585 -10.42 -1.40 2.41
CA SER A 585 -10.52 -0.01 2.85
C SER A 585 -10.39 0.06 4.38
N ARG A 586 -10.08 1.22 4.95
CA ARG A 586 -10.06 1.39 6.41
C ARG A 586 -11.45 1.80 6.89
N SER A 587 -12.16 0.81 7.44
CA SER A 587 -13.53 1.00 7.89
C SER A 587 -13.63 1.79 9.20
N LEU A 588 -14.79 2.33 9.51
CA LEU A 588 -15.10 2.93 10.80
C LEU A 588 -14.84 1.95 11.96
N ASN A 589 -15.19 0.68 11.77
CA ASN A 589 -14.98 -0.39 12.74
C ASN A 589 -13.48 -0.68 12.99
N TYR A 590 -12.62 -0.46 11.98
CA TYR A 590 -11.17 -0.59 12.12
C TYR A 590 -10.63 0.35 13.21
N TYR A 591 -10.98 1.63 13.13
CA TYR A 591 -10.54 2.62 14.12
C TYR A 591 -11.26 2.48 15.46
N GLN A 592 -12.56 2.18 15.47
CA GLN A 592 -13.32 1.98 16.71
C GLN A 592 -12.78 0.82 17.57
N LYS A 593 -12.18 -0.20 16.95
CA LYS A 593 -11.53 -1.31 17.64
C LYS A 593 -10.08 -1.03 18.02
N ASN A 594 -9.57 0.18 17.81
CA ASN A 594 -8.16 0.54 17.96
C ASN A 594 -7.23 -0.40 17.16
N SER A 595 -7.70 -0.90 16.01
CA SER A 595 -6.87 -1.69 15.11
C SER A 595 -5.81 -0.78 14.48
N THR A 596 -4.59 -1.26 14.40
CA THR A 596 -3.46 -0.52 13.80
C THR A 596 -2.85 -1.31 12.67
N LEU A 597 -2.16 -0.61 11.77
CA LEU A 597 -1.45 -1.26 10.66
C LEU A 597 -0.41 -2.27 11.17
N CYS A 598 0.24 -1.97 12.30
CA CYS A 598 1.15 -2.90 12.97
C CYS A 598 0.48 -4.24 13.29
N ASN A 599 -0.80 -4.24 13.71
CA ASN A 599 -1.52 -5.49 13.96
C ASN A 599 -1.67 -6.33 12.68
N LEU A 600 -1.79 -5.71 11.50
CA LEU A 600 -1.85 -6.37 10.20
C LEU A 600 -0.47 -6.83 9.72
N GLN A 601 0.51 -5.92 9.66
CA GLN A 601 1.82 -6.12 9.01
C GLN A 601 2.81 -6.94 9.83
N HIS A 602 2.75 -6.91 11.17
CA HIS A 602 3.77 -7.53 12.00
C HIS A 602 3.80 -9.06 11.75
N PRO A 603 4.96 -9.66 11.44
CA PRO A 603 5.07 -11.09 11.21
C PRO A 603 4.82 -11.88 12.50
N LEU A 604 4.41 -13.14 12.37
CA LEU A 604 4.43 -14.07 13.50
C LEU A 604 5.82 -14.66 13.59
N CYS A 605 6.50 -14.36 14.68
CA CYS A 605 7.85 -14.87 14.91
C CYS A 605 7.83 -16.10 15.80
N SER A 606 8.58 -17.13 15.42
CA SER A 606 8.95 -18.20 16.34
C SER A 606 10.19 -17.77 17.11
N SER A 607 10.24 -18.07 18.41
CA SER A 607 11.41 -17.74 19.23
C SER A 607 12.21 -18.95 19.65
N THR A 608 13.51 -18.76 19.86
CA THR A 608 14.38 -19.70 20.58
C THR A 608 15.42 -18.97 21.41
N SER A 609 15.80 -19.59 22.54
CA SER A 609 16.87 -19.10 23.39
C SER A 609 18.21 -19.54 22.80
N VAL A 610 18.91 -18.61 22.14
CA VAL A 610 20.26 -18.86 21.60
C VAL A 610 21.32 -18.78 22.72
N SER A 611 21.04 -18.04 23.79
CA SER A 611 21.81 -18.01 25.04
C SER A 611 20.95 -17.57 26.23
N LYS A 612 21.50 -17.52 27.47
CA LYS A 612 20.78 -17.02 28.66
C LYS A 612 20.31 -15.55 28.56
N ILE A 613 20.75 -14.79 27.56
CA ILE A 613 20.57 -13.33 27.47
C ILE A 613 20.00 -12.88 26.11
N GLN A 614 19.90 -13.77 25.12
CA GLN A 614 19.47 -13.39 23.76
C GLN A 614 18.43 -14.38 23.19
N GLU A 615 17.25 -13.85 22.87
CA GLU A 615 16.16 -14.55 22.20
C GLU A 615 16.17 -14.16 20.71
N LEU A 616 16.27 -15.15 19.83
CA LEU A 616 16.20 -14.94 18.39
C LEU A 616 14.74 -15.09 17.96
N GLY A 617 14.18 -14.05 17.34
CA GLY A 617 12.87 -14.10 16.69
C GLY A 617 13.02 -14.37 15.20
N TRP A 618 12.56 -15.53 14.73
CA TRP A 618 12.53 -15.88 13.31
C TRP A 618 11.15 -15.61 12.71
N PRO A 619 11.02 -14.87 11.61
CA PRO A 619 9.73 -14.58 10.99
C PRO A 619 9.18 -15.82 10.27
N THR A 620 8.20 -16.46 10.90
CA THR A 620 7.65 -17.75 10.48
C THR A 620 6.45 -17.56 9.56
N VAL A 621 5.56 -16.61 9.89
CA VAL A 621 4.42 -16.22 9.04
C VAL A 621 4.50 -14.73 8.76
N ILE A 622 4.73 -14.37 7.50
CA ILE A 622 4.81 -12.99 7.02
C ILE A 622 3.56 -12.68 6.18
N PHE A 623 3.06 -11.45 6.24
CA PHE A 623 1.88 -11.04 5.49
C PHE A 623 2.23 -9.96 4.47
N ALA A 624 1.68 -10.07 3.26
CA ALA A 624 1.77 -9.06 2.22
C ALA A 624 0.50 -9.04 1.36
N GLY A 625 0.34 -8.03 0.51
CA GLY A 625 -0.86 -7.81 -0.28
C GLY A 625 -1.37 -6.38 -0.10
N GLU A 626 -2.26 -5.93 -1.00
CA GLU A 626 -2.71 -4.53 -1.02
C GLU A 626 -3.18 -4.02 0.34
N GLY A 627 -3.98 -4.76 1.10
CA GLY A 627 -4.50 -4.24 2.37
C GLY A 627 -3.50 -4.20 3.52
N PHE A 628 -2.28 -4.72 3.29
CA PHE A 628 -1.16 -4.66 4.21
C PHE A 628 -0.20 -3.51 3.89
N ASP A 629 -0.43 -2.73 2.84
CA ASP A 629 0.34 -1.50 2.64
C ASP A 629 -0.13 -0.38 3.59
N GLU A 630 0.77 0.55 3.89
CA GLU A 630 0.53 1.62 4.87
C GLU A 630 -0.35 2.71 4.29
N SER A 631 0.08 3.25 3.15
CA SER A 631 -0.52 4.44 2.56
C SER A 631 -1.07 4.21 1.16
N CYS A 632 -0.75 3.05 0.56
CA CYS A 632 -1.17 2.67 -0.78
C CYS A 632 -2.02 1.39 -0.77
N PHE A 633 -2.81 1.15 0.29
CA PHE A 633 -3.75 0.02 0.36
C PHE A 633 -4.71 -0.05 -0.86
N SER A 634 -5.51 -1.09 -1.07
CA SER A 634 -6.46 -1.12 -2.21
C SER A 634 -5.88 -1.12 -3.64
N SER A 635 -4.57 -0.98 -3.81
CA SER A 635 -3.94 -0.70 -5.10
C SER A 635 -2.94 -1.77 -5.56
N ALA A 636 -2.63 -1.75 -6.86
CA ALA A 636 -1.59 -2.61 -7.44
C ALA A 636 -0.19 -2.23 -6.93
N HIS A 637 0.13 -0.94 -6.80
CA HIS A 637 1.45 -0.50 -6.34
C HIS A 637 1.65 -0.80 -4.85
N GLY A 638 0.63 -0.67 -4.00
CA GLY A 638 0.70 -1.14 -2.60
C GLY A 638 0.82 -2.66 -2.49
N ALA A 639 0.17 -3.43 -3.36
CA ALA A 639 0.42 -4.87 -3.44
C ALA A 639 1.89 -5.17 -3.81
N PHE A 640 2.43 -4.48 -4.80
CA PHE A 640 3.83 -4.64 -5.21
C PHE A 640 4.80 -4.29 -4.07
N HIS A 641 4.62 -3.12 -3.45
CA HIS A 641 5.44 -2.61 -2.37
C HIS A 641 5.38 -3.48 -1.10
N SER A 642 4.19 -3.90 -0.66
CA SER A 642 4.06 -4.83 0.47
C SER A 642 4.77 -6.18 0.22
N GLY A 643 4.80 -6.65 -1.03
CA GLY A 643 5.59 -7.82 -1.43
C GLY A 643 7.09 -7.62 -1.26
N LEU A 644 7.61 -6.45 -1.65
CA LEU A 644 9.01 -6.08 -1.42
C LEU A 644 9.32 -6.01 0.09
N LYS A 645 8.49 -5.31 0.88
CA LYS A 645 8.63 -5.23 2.34
C LYS A 645 8.66 -6.60 3.02
N ALA A 646 7.80 -7.54 2.60
CA ALA A 646 7.80 -8.89 3.15
C ALA A 646 9.11 -9.65 2.87
N SER A 647 9.69 -9.48 1.68
CA SER A 647 11.01 -10.06 1.38
C SER A 647 12.12 -9.43 2.22
N GLU A 648 12.07 -8.11 2.45
CA GLU A 648 13.04 -7.38 3.28
C GLU A 648 13.00 -7.82 4.74
N GLN A 649 11.82 -8.09 5.28
CA GLN A 649 11.67 -8.63 6.63
C GLN A 649 12.41 -9.97 6.78
N LEU A 650 12.27 -10.88 5.81
CA LEU A 650 12.95 -12.17 5.83
C LEU A 650 14.46 -12.02 5.63
N MET A 651 14.89 -11.20 4.66
CA MET A 651 16.32 -10.93 4.42
C MET A 651 17.00 -10.31 5.64
N THR A 652 16.34 -9.37 6.33
CA THR A 652 16.85 -8.76 7.55
C THR A 652 17.01 -9.79 8.68
N ALA A 653 16.06 -10.71 8.81
CA ALA A 653 16.17 -11.80 9.78
C ALA A 653 17.34 -12.75 9.48
N CYS A 654 17.64 -13.00 8.20
CA CYS A 654 18.80 -13.78 7.79
C CYS A 654 20.11 -13.10 8.20
N SER A 655 20.26 -11.81 7.87
CA SER A 655 21.45 -11.03 8.24
C SER A 655 21.68 -10.99 9.75
N ASN A 656 20.60 -10.89 10.55
CA ASN A 656 20.72 -10.90 12.01
C ASN A 656 21.26 -12.24 12.56
N ILE A 657 20.99 -13.36 11.91
CA ILE A 657 21.53 -14.68 12.30
C ILE A 657 23.01 -14.75 11.93
N GLU A 658 23.37 -14.36 10.70
CA GLU A 658 24.75 -14.36 10.22
C GLU A 658 25.65 -13.46 11.12
N ASP A 659 25.16 -12.29 11.53
CA ASP A 659 25.85 -11.39 12.46
C ASP A 659 26.05 -11.96 13.88
N CYS A 660 25.17 -12.87 14.33
CA CYS A 660 25.29 -13.53 15.63
C CYS A 660 26.40 -14.60 15.61
N GLU A 661 26.55 -15.35 14.52
CA GLU A 661 27.62 -16.34 14.35
C GLU A 661 29.02 -15.69 14.44
N ASP A 662 29.21 -14.57 13.74
CA ASP A 662 30.48 -13.83 13.74
C ASP A 662 30.88 -13.33 15.13
N LYS A 663 29.90 -13.02 15.99
CA LYS A 663 30.13 -12.57 17.38
C LYS A 663 30.42 -13.72 18.36
N VAL A 664 29.86 -14.90 18.14
CA VAL A 664 30.11 -16.08 19.01
C VAL A 664 31.50 -16.66 18.71
N CYS A 665 31.85 -16.84 17.44
CA CYS A 665 33.17 -17.36 17.03
C CYS A 665 34.36 -16.48 17.44
N THR A 666 34.14 -15.18 17.64
CA THR A 666 35.16 -14.24 18.13
C THR A 666 35.32 -14.26 19.65
N SER A 667 34.32 -14.74 20.41
CA SER A 667 34.34 -14.81 21.87
C SER A 667 34.94 -16.09 22.46
N GLU A 668 34.94 -17.21 21.72
CA GLU A 668 35.54 -18.48 22.14
C GLU A 668 37.05 -18.59 21.82
N ASN A 669 37.62 -17.59 21.14
CA ASN A 669 39.04 -17.53 20.77
C ASN A 669 39.85 -16.43 21.51
N ILE A 670 39.31 -15.91 22.63
CA ILE A 670 40.02 -15.04 23.59
C ILE A 670 40.08 -15.80 24.93
#